data_AF-A0A1V8UCU2-F1
#
_entry.id   AF-A0A1V8UCU2-F1
#
_cell.length_a   1.000
_cell.length_b   1.000
_cell.length_c   1.000
_cell.angle_alpha   90.00
_cell.angle_beta   90.00
_cell.angle_gamma   90.00
#
_symmetry.space_group_name_H-M   'P 1'
#
loop_
_entity.id
_entity.type
_entity.pdbx_description
1 polymer ?
#
loop_
_entity_poly.entity_id
_entity_poly.type
_entity_poly.pdbx_seq_one_letter_code
_entity_poly.pdbx_strand_id
1 'polypeptide(L)'
;METTMRKLLALGFAATVYAQTCQVTAVATTPPATGTGVELSSYSYCGGSLNVSVFIENVNYNKVVSLYYTNAQNQSTPLSVISLGYQNSIADTNYETWGANTPVYIDGVTELLNLTYQAVDIGKTYTQILDLAVTASGAPAPTLPSPPKPYATPNDFQNTITKWLAVEDGSESEIAFTRMFLNIQPAIPGAVNGTVVAARSGPSYDQKDPDYEYDWVRDSSLTMEVVNTLYAAASKKQKSAYESILFNYAAARAFEQTEPGLQTGLGEPKFYLNNTIFLGPWGRPQNDGPATAAITLIEFANAYLANGGSLATVKSKIYDSTAHPEAAPVQKDLLFVASNWTSSSFDLWEEESSDHFYTRMVQRRALLQGAAFATKMGDSATSTTLSSTATALTATLSQFWDPNRQILLYEYGPVLRDKSSYLDIAVILGVIHGYNNDGVYGYTNDQVLSSALRISTSFISVYPIAARHKDASGHTLAPPIGRYPEDVYNGVSTATNGGNPWYLATAAMAQFMYSASSSYTSAESLVVTATSKPFFDYYAPNAKVVAGQTYSKKVNSKAFKEIISALNGWGDAYMQTIRYYTPANGHLSEEIDRTTGVAVGAADLTWSYASLLTASFARAEAKGDNQYVRKLANLGVMPNT
;
A
#
# COMPACT_ATOMS: atom_id res chain seq x y z
N MET A 1 -49.52 20.80 30.93
CA MET A 1 -49.57 22.21 31.41
C MET A 1 -48.45 22.37 32.42
N GLU A 2 -47.72 23.47 32.34
CA GLU A 2 -46.65 23.93 33.25
C GLU A 2 -45.25 23.28 33.17
N THR A 3 -44.45 23.90 32.31
CA THR A 3 -43.09 24.43 32.53
C THR A 3 -42.35 24.07 33.83
N THR A 4 -41.19 23.43 33.69
CA THR A 4 -40.05 23.65 34.60
C THR A 4 -38.73 23.56 33.83
N MET A 5 -38.25 24.71 33.32
CA MET A 5 -36.89 24.89 32.81
C MET A 5 -35.90 24.84 33.98
N ARG A 6 -35.04 23.82 34.03
CA ARG A 6 -33.82 23.82 34.85
C ARG A 6 -32.72 24.57 34.09
N LYS A 7 -32.24 25.68 34.67
CA LYS A 7 -31.03 26.38 34.27
C LYS A 7 -29.82 25.47 34.48
N LEU A 8 -29.16 25.02 33.41
CA LEU A 8 -27.76 24.57 33.49
C LEU A 8 -26.87 25.81 33.39
N LEU A 9 -26.02 26.02 34.40
CA LEU A 9 -24.86 26.91 34.30
C LEU A 9 -23.89 26.31 33.28
N ALA A 10 -23.78 26.93 32.11
CA ALA A 10 -22.65 26.73 31.21
C ALA A 10 -21.47 27.55 31.75
N LEU A 11 -20.47 26.88 32.34
CA LEU A 11 -19.12 27.46 32.43
C LEU A 11 -18.54 27.46 31.02
N GLY A 12 -18.70 28.58 30.31
CA GLY A 12 -17.96 28.84 29.08
C GLY A 12 -16.48 29.04 29.43
N PHE A 13 -15.63 28.07 29.11
CA PHE A 13 -14.21 28.32 28.92
C PHE A 13 -14.07 29.25 27.71
N ALA A 14 -13.95 30.55 27.96
CA ALA A 14 -13.47 31.49 26.96
C ALA A 14 -12.00 31.15 26.69
N ALA A 15 -11.75 30.32 25.68
CA ALA A 15 -10.43 30.24 25.08
C ALA A 15 -10.16 31.59 24.41
N THR A 16 -9.38 32.43 25.09
CA THR A 16 -8.76 33.59 24.45
C THR A 16 -7.85 33.07 23.34
N VAL A 17 -8.35 33.06 22.11
CA VAL A 17 -7.55 32.89 20.90
C VAL A 17 -6.71 34.15 20.79
N TYR A 18 -5.45 34.09 21.24
CA TYR A 18 -4.48 35.12 20.87
C TYR A 18 -4.35 35.07 19.35
N ALA A 19 -4.80 36.12 18.67
CA ALA A 19 -4.51 36.32 17.26
C ALA A 19 -2.98 36.42 17.12
N GLN A 20 -2.38 35.37 16.59
CA GLN A 20 -0.94 35.24 16.44
C GLN A 20 -0.51 35.96 15.16
N THR A 21 0.42 36.91 15.25
CA THR A 21 0.96 37.60 14.08
C THR A 21 2.00 36.74 13.39
N CYS A 22 1.59 35.99 12.37
CA CYS A 22 2.52 35.37 11.42
C CYS A 22 3.25 36.46 10.63
N GLN A 23 4.57 36.34 10.51
CA GLN A 23 5.36 37.25 9.68
C GLN A 23 5.26 36.77 8.23
N VAL A 24 4.62 37.57 7.38
CA VAL A 24 4.52 37.32 5.94
C VAL A 24 5.55 38.17 5.22
N THR A 25 6.42 37.52 4.46
CA THR A 25 7.37 38.18 3.58
C THR A 25 6.75 38.31 2.20
N ALA A 26 6.45 39.56 1.80
CA ALA A 26 6.05 39.87 0.43
C ALA A 26 7.30 39.95 -0.46
N VAL A 27 7.27 39.25 -1.59
CA VAL A 27 8.35 39.21 -2.59
C VAL A 27 7.92 39.96 -3.85
N ALA A 28 6.71 39.70 -4.35
CA ALA A 28 6.09 40.40 -5.47
C ALA A 28 4.60 40.66 -5.22
N THR A 29 4.14 41.89 -5.48
CA THR A 29 2.75 42.33 -5.24
C THR A 29 1.87 42.30 -6.48
N THR A 30 2.44 42.13 -7.67
CA THR A 30 1.74 42.07 -8.95
C THR A 30 2.39 41.02 -9.85
N PRO A 31 1.65 40.41 -10.80
CA PRO A 31 2.24 39.46 -11.75
C PRO A 31 3.40 40.06 -12.54
N PRO A 32 4.43 39.27 -12.90
CA PRO A 32 5.54 39.73 -13.72
C PRO A 32 5.14 39.98 -15.17
N ALA A 33 6.10 40.49 -15.96
CA ALA A 33 5.95 40.59 -17.41
C ALA A 33 5.68 39.21 -18.06
N THR A 34 4.92 39.20 -19.15
CA THR A 34 4.69 38.01 -19.99
C THR A 34 6.01 37.36 -20.40
N GLY A 35 6.09 36.03 -20.31
CA GLY A 35 7.29 35.25 -20.62
C GLY A 35 8.16 34.88 -19.40
N THR A 36 7.94 35.49 -18.23
CA THR A 36 8.63 35.10 -16.98
C THR A 36 8.22 33.71 -16.51
N GLY A 37 6.96 33.31 -16.75
CA GLY A 37 6.46 31.99 -16.42
C GLY A 37 6.10 31.78 -14.95
N VAL A 38 7.01 32.09 -14.01
CA VAL A 38 6.79 31.85 -12.58
C VAL A 38 7.48 32.91 -11.71
N GLU A 39 6.78 33.40 -10.68
CA GLU A 39 7.34 34.31 -9.68
C GLU A 39 6.68 34.14 -8.30
N LEU A 40 7.49 34.05 -7.25
CA LEU A 40 7.06 34.00 -5.86
C LEU A 40 6.42 35.34 -5.48
N SER A 41 5.16 35.30 -5.06
CA SER A 41 4.46 36.48 -4.56
C SER A 41 4.74 36.73 -3.09
N SER A 42 4.55 35.72 -2.24
CA SER A 42 4.80 35.85 -0.80
C SER A 42 5.02 34.49 -0.13
N TYR A 43 5.62 34.51 1.05
CA TYR A 43 5.73 33.33 1.90
C TYR A 43 5.66 33.67 3.40
N SER A 44 5.34 32.68 4.22
CA SER A 44 5.56 32.71 5.67
C SER A 44 5.80 31.30 6.20
N TYR A 45 6.68 31.16 7.19
CA TYR A 45 6.80 29.94 7.97
C TYR A 45 6.35 30.24 9.40
N CYS A 46 5.13 29.80 9.73
CA CYS A 46 4.46 30.20 10.97
C CYS A 46 3.82 29.00 11.66
N GLY A 47 4.11 28.80 12.96
CA GLY A 47 3.54 27.69 13.71
C GLY A 47 3.90 26.30 13.16
N GLY A 48 4.97 26.21 12.35
CA GLY A 48 5.35 24.97 11.69
C GLY A 48 4.73 24.71 10.30
N SER A 49 3.91 25.63 9.78
CA SER A 49 3.37 25.55 8.42
C SER A 49 4.03 26.56 7.48
N LEU A 50 4.43 26.10 6.30
CA LEU A 50 4.94 26.92 5.22
C LEU A 50 3.77 27.33 4.31
N ASN A 51 3.44 28.62 4.34
CA ASN A 51 2.43 29.24 3.49
C ASN A 51 3.12 29.97 2.35
N VAL A 52 2.67 29.73 1.12
CA VAL A 52 3.31 30.24 -0.09
C VAL A 52 2.25 30.68 -1.09
N SER A 53 2.48 31.81 -1.75
CA SER A 53 1.70 32.26 -2.89
C SER A 53 2.62 32.63 -4.05
N VAL A 54 2.24 32.25 -5.26
CA VAL A 54 3.03 32.30 -6.49
C VAL A 54 2.16 32.77 -7.65
N PHE A 55 2.74 33.56 -8.55
CA PHE A 55 2.20 33.87 -9.86
C PHE A 55 2.70 32.87 -10.89
N ILE A 56 1.77 32.25 -11.64
CA ILE A 56 2.05 31.28 -12.70
C ILE A 56 1.46 31.78 -14.02
N GLU A 57 2.27 31.88 -15.05
CA GLU A 57 1.81 32.24 -16.39
C GLU A 57 0.99 31.09 -16.98
N ASN A 58 -0.22 31.37 -17.43
CA ASN A 58 -1.11 30.38 -18.01
C ASN A 58 -0.76 30.08 -19.46
N VAL A 59 0.36 29.38 -19.66
CA VAL A 59 0.83 28.93 -20.99
C VAL A 59 0.50 27.48 -21.28
N ASN A 60 -0.05 26.75 -20.30
CA ASN A 60 -0.32 25.33 -20.45
C ASN A 60 -1.45 24.84 -19.55
N TYR A 61 -2.17 23.80 -19.98
CA TYR A 61 -3.25 23.23 -19.18
C TYR A 61 -2.69 22.37 -18.04
N ASN A 62 -1.83 21.40 -18.35
CA ASN A 62 -1.18 20.57 -17.34
C ASN A 62 0.04 21.27 -16.74
N LYS A 63 -0.02 21.59 -15.44
CA LYS A 63 1.02 22.35 -14.74
C LYS A 63 1.48 21.57 -13.51
N VAL A 64 2.80 21.52 -13.29
CA VAL A 64 3.40 21.07 -12.01
C VAL A 64 4.20 22.24 -11.45
N VAL A 65 3.90 22.64 -10.22
CA VAL A 65 4.55 23.78 -9.57
C VAL A 65 5.13 23.33 -8.24
N SER A 66 6.44 23.48 -8.08
CA SER A 66 7.18 22.95 -6.93
C SER A 66 8.08 24.00 -6.29
N LEU A 67 8.00 24.14 -4.98
CA LEU A 67 8.92 24.97 -4.19
C LEU A 67 9.89 24.07 -3.42
N TYR A 68 11.18 24.28 -3.62
CA TYR A 68 12.26 23.55 -2.96
C TYR A 68 12.81 24.35 -1.79
N TYR A 69 13.18 23.65 -0.72
CA TYR A 69 13.67 24.28 0.51
C TYR A 69 14.81 23.49 1.15
N THR A 70 15.53 24.13 2.06
CA THR A 70 16.48 23.49 2.97
C THR A 70 15.80 23.23 4.32
N ASN A 71 15.92 22.03 4.85
CA ASN A 71 15.31 21.66 6.14
C ASN A 71 16.12 22.16 7.35
N ALA A 72 15.64 21.90 8.58
CA ALA A 72 16.33 22.29 9.81
C ALA A 72 17.64 21.54 10.06
N GLN A 73 17.88 20.42 9.36
CA GLN A 73 19.14 19.68 9.38
C GLN A 73 20.12 20.17 8.31
N ASN A 74 19.82 21.29 7.64
CA ASN A 74 20.62 21.87 6.56
C ASN A 74 20.77 20.91 5.37
N GLN A 75 19.73 20.14 5.09
CA GLN A 75 19.65 19.21 3.97
C GLN A 75 18.61 19.69 2.96
N SER A 76 18.94 19.55 1.69
CA SER A 76 18.00 19.63 0.57
C SER A 76 17.91 18.23 -0.01
N THR A 77 16.82 17.52 0.29
CA THR A 77 16.58 16.16 -0.21
C THR A 77 15.39 16.16 -1.17
N PRO A 78 15.10 15.06 -1.88
CA PRO A 78 13.85 14.92 -2.61
C PRO A 78 12.58 15.11 -1.75
N LEU A 79 12.69 15.07 -0.41
CA LEU A 79 11.58 15.34 0.52
C LEU A 79 11.42 16.85 0.82
N SER A 80 12.43 17.66 0.53
CA SER A 80 12.46 19.10 0.83
C SER A 80 11.83 19.92 -0.30
N VAL A 81 10.63 19.52 -0.69
CA VAL A 81 9.85 20.15 -1.76
C VAL A 81 8.36 20.08 -1.43
N ILE A 82 7.63 21.14 -1.75
CA ILE A 82 6.16 21.18 -1.66
C ILE A 82 5.56 21.47 -3.02
N SER A 83 4.47 20.79 -3.34
CA SER A 83 3.67 21.06 -4.54
C SER A 83 2.67 22.20 -4.27
N LEU A 84 2.49 23.09 -5.24
CA LEU A 84 1.53 24.18 -5.17
C LEU A 84 0.31 23.86 -6.03
N GLY A 85 -0.87 24.25 -5.55
CA GLY A 85 -2.13 24.08 -6.28
C GLY A 85 -2.62 25.39 -6.88
N TYR A 86 -3.38 25.30 -7.98
CA TYR A 86 -4.14 26.42 -8.54
C TYR A 86 -5.11 26.98 -7.50
N GLN A 87 -5.14 28.31 -7.37
CA GLN A 87 -6.10 29.02 -6.51
C GLN A 87 -7.09 29.79 -7.36
N ASN A 88 -6.63 30.78 -8.14
CA ASN A 88 -7.49 31.65 -8.95
C ASN A 88 -6.78 32.17 -10.20
N SER A 89 -7.51 32.37 -11.30
CA SER A 89 -7.05 33.21 -12.42
C SER A 89 -6.98 34.68 -12.01
N ILE A 90 -6.05 35.44 -12.60
CA ILE A 90 -5.91 36.88 -12.35
C ILE A 90 -6.50 37.63 -13.55
N ALA A 91 -7.57 38.39 -13.29
CA ALA A 91 -8.28 39.15 -14.31
C ALA A 91 -7.33 40.09 -15.08
N ASP A 92 -7.61 40.27 -16.38
CA ASP A 92 -6.87 41.16 -17.28
C ASP A 92 -5.36 40.85 -17.41
N THR A 93 -4.95 39.63 -17.05
CA THR A 93 -3.57 39.13 -17.22
C THR A 93 -3.58 37.69 -17.77
N ASN A 94 -2.42 37.21 -18.24
CA ASN A 94 -2.23 35.79 -18.55
C ASN A 94 -1.66 35.00 -17.36
N TYR A 95 -1.93 35.44 -16.13
CA TYR A 95 -1.39 34.82 -14.91
C TYR A 95 -2.48 34.24 -14.01
N GLU A 96 -2.07 33.26 -13.21
CA GLU A 96 -2.85 32.58 -12.19
C GLU A 96 -2.13 32.73 -10.84
N THR A 97 -2.88 32.69 -9.75
CA THR A 97 -2.37 32.52 -8.39
C THR A 97 -2.36 31.05 -8.04
N TRP A 98 -1.21 30.59 -7.57
CA TRP A 98 -0.98 29.26 -7.06
C TRP A 98 -0.45 29.36 -5.63
N GLY A 99 -0.67 28.35 -4.81
CA GLY A 99 -0.20 28.40 -3.44
C GLY A 99 -0.33 27.09 -2.70
N ALA A 100 0.25 27.07 -1.50
CA ALA A 100 0.21 25.96 -0.58
C ALA A 100 0.21 26.47 0.86
N ASN A 101 -0.40 25.70 1.77
CA ASN A 101 -0.24 25.83 3.21
C ASN A 101 0.11 24.44 3.75
N THR A 102 1.40 24.13 3.77
CA THR A 102 1.88 22.77 4.03
C THR A 102 2.52 22.70 5.42
N PRO A 103 2.05 21.82 6.32
CA PRO A 103 2.74 21.53 7.56
C PRO A 103 4.11 20.90 7.25
N VAL A 104 5.19 21.60 7.59
CA VAL A 104 6.59 21.15 7.39
C VAL A 104 7.37 21.28 8.70
N TYR A 105 6.67 21.09 9.81
CA TYR A 105 7.21 21.31 11.16
C TYR A 105 8.16 20.21 11.63
N ILE A 106 8.06 19.01 11.06
CA ILE A 106 8.94 17.88 11.39
C ILE A 106 10.32 18.09 10.77
N ASP A 107 10.35 18.55 9.52
CA ASP A 107 11.61 18.86 8.81
C ASP A 107 12.15 20.23 9.21
N GLY A 108 11.27 21.19 9.42
CA GLY A 108 11.62 22.60 9.51
C GLY A 108 11.99 23.20 8.15
N VAL A 109 12.03 24.53 8.08
CA VAL A 109 12.46 25.27 6.88
C VAL A 109 13.45 26.33 7.29
N THR A 110 14.62 26.33 6.66
CA THR A 110 15.69 27.31 6.90
C THR A 110 15.91 28.24 5.72
N GLU A 111 15.63 27.78 4.49
CA GLU A 111 15.84 28.53 3.26
C GLU A 111 14.91 28.05 2.15
N LEU A 112 14.37 28.97 1.35
CA LEU A 112 13.72 28.65 0.07
C LEU A 112 14.75 28.74 -1.04
N LEU A 113 14.90 27.66 -1.81
CA LEU A 113 15.97 27.50 -2.79
C LEU A 113 15.54 27.97 -4.17
N ASN A 114 14.54 27.29 -4.74
CA ASN A 114 14.01 27.64 -6.05
C ASN A 114 12.55 27.19 -6.18
N LEU A 115 11.90 27.78 -7.17
CA LEU A 115 10.52 27.52 -7.55
C LEU A 115 10.51 27.11 -9.01
N THR A 116 9.89 25.98 -9.32
CA THR A 116 9.76 25.48 -10.70
C THR A 116 8.31 25.44 -11.13
N TYR A 117 8.07 25.73 -12.40
CA TYR A 117 6.80 25.54 -13.09
C TYR A 117 7.07 24.73 -14.37
N GLN A 118 6.59 23.49 -14.40
CA GLN A 118 6.62 22.64 -15.58
C GLN A 118 5.30 22.77 -16.35
N ALA A 119 5.39 23.32 -17.56
CA ALA A 119 4.34 23.34 -18.56
C ALA A 119 4.39 22.04 -19.36
N VAL A 120 3.72 21.02 -18.84
CA VAL A 120 3.87 19.60 -19.22
C VAL A 120 3.62 19.36 -20.71
N ASP A 121 2.52 19.87 -21.27
CA ASP A 121 2.08 19.54 -22.64
C ASP A 121 2.98 20.14 -23.71
N ILE A 122 3.74 21.18 -23.36
CA ILE A 122 4.68 21.86 -24.27
C ILE A 122 6.15 21.58 -23.90
N GLY A 123 6.39 20.72 -22.90
CA GLY A 123 7.74 20.33 -22.48
C GLY A 123 8.63 21.49 -22.02
N LYS A 124 8.05 22.56 -21.46
CA LYS A 124 8.78 23.76 -21.04
C LYS A 124 8.82 23.86 -19.52
N THR A 125 9.96 24.22 -18.96
CA THR A 125 10.10 24.49 -17.51
C THR A 125 10.55 25.93 -17.30
N TYR A 126 9.87 26.62 -16.40
CA TYR A 126 10.26 27.92 -15.88
C TYR A 126 10.79 27.76 -14.47
N THR A 127 11.80 28.54 -14.11
CA THR A 127 12.44 28.46 -12.80
C THR A 127 12.73 29.86 -12.28
N GLN A 128 12.45 30.08 -11.00
CA GLN A 128 12.94 31.22 -10.25
C GLN A 128 13.89 30.72 -9.15
N ILE A 129 15.12 31.24 -9.14
CA ILE A 129 16.05 31.06 -8.02
C ILE A 129 15.67 32.07 -6.93
N LEU A 130 15.58 31.59 -5.68
CA LEU A 130 15.10 32.38 -4.55
C LEU A 130 16.24 32.70 -3.60
N ASP A 131 16.95 31.68 -3.10
CA ASP A 131 18.00 31.79 -2.07
C ASP A 131 17.55 32.67 -0.89
N LEU A 132 16.32 32.44 -0.42
CA LEU A 132 15.67 33.25 0.61
C LEU A 132 15.72 32.55 1.96
N ALA A 133 16.50 33.11 2.90
CA ALA A 133 16.49 32.65 4.29
C ALA A 133 15.09 32.76 4.91
N VAL A 134 14.63 31.70 5.57
CA VAL A 134 13.32 31.62 6.20
C VAL A 134 13.46 31.76 7.71
N THR A 135 12.78 32.76 8.28
CA THR A 135 12.69 32.93 9.73
C THR A 135 11.34 32.40 10.22
N ALA A 136 11.36 31.39 11.09
CA ALA A 136 10.16 30.90 11.75
C ALA A 136 9.50 32.02 12.59
N SER A 137 8.19 32.13 12.50
CA SER A 137 7.41 33.10 13.27
C SER A 137 6.21 32.46 13.96
N GLY A 138 5.55 33.21 14.83
CA GLY A 138 4.39 32.72 15.57
C GLY A 138 4.74 31.78 16.73
N ALA A 139 3.81 30.90 17.08
CA ALA A 139 3.97 29.89 18.12
C ALA A 139 5.04 28.87 17.71
N PRO A 140 5.66 28.20 18.70
CA PRO A 140 6.54 27.08 18.43
C PRO A 140 5.86 26.03 17.56
N ALA A 141 6.62 25.48 16.61
CA ALA A 141 6.21 24.32 15.82
C ALA A 141 5.72 23.19 16.74
N PRO A 142 4.66 22.46 16.37
CA PRO A 142 4.22 21.31 17.15
C PRO A 142 5.29 20.22 17.14
N THR A 143 5.32 19.40 18.19
CA THR A 143 6.08 18.16 18.17
C THR A 143 5.28 17.08 17.46
N LEU A 144 5.98 16.11 16.87
CA LEU A 144 5.36 14.92 16.31
C LEU A 144 4.40 14.28 17.33
N PRO A 145 3.09 14.15 17.01
CA PRO A 145 2.13 13.62 17.96
C PRO A 145 2.49 12.18 18.33
N SER A 146 2.37 11.87 19.62
CA SER A 146 2.44 10.49 20.07
C SER A 146 1.21 9.72 19.59
N PRO A 147 1.35 8.43 19.25
CA PRO A 147 0.20 7.57 18.99
C PRO A 147 -0.83 7.65 20.14
N PRO A 148 -2.14 7.53 19.85
CA PRO A 148 -3.17 7.56 20.87
C PRO A 148 -2.98 6.40 21.86
N LYS A 149 -3.59 6.52 23.05
CA LYS A 149 -3.62 5.41 24.00
C LYS A 149 -4.46 4.25 23.44
N PRO A 150 -4.12 2.99 23.73
CA PRO A 150 -4.92 1.85 23.30
C PRO A 150 -6.32 1.92 23.91
N TYR A 151 -7.34 1.74 23.08
CA TYR A 151 -8.74 1.69 23.51
C TYR A 151 -9.21 0.26 23.84
N ALA A 152 -8.42 -0.74 23.50
CA ALA A 152 -8.71 -2.16 23.73
C ALA A 152 -7.42 -2.96 23.99
N THR A 153 -7.58 -4.14 24.56
CA THR A 153 -6.49 -5.11 24.79
C THR A 153 -6.96 -6.52 24.44
N PRO A 154 -7.35 -6.78 23.17
CA PRO A 154 -7.71 -8.13 22.75
C PRO A 154 -6.52 -9.08 22.94
N ASN A 155 -6.83 -10.32 23.27
CA ASN A 155 -5.86 -11.38 23.50
C ASN A 155 -6.40 -12.69 22.94
N ASP A 156 -5.47 -13.57 22.60
CA ASP A 156 -5.72 -14.91 22.07
C ASP A 156 -6.61 -14.94 20.82
N PHE A 157 -6.78 -16.13 20.25
CA PHE A 157 -7.65 -16.32 19.11
C PHE A 157 -9.12 -16.40 19.55
N GLN A 158 -9.98 -15.66 18.87
CA GLN A 158 -11.41 -15.60 19.09
C GLN A 158 -12.13 -16.75 18.37
N ASN A 159 -13.05 -17.41 19.10
CA ASN A 159 -13.86 -18.50 18.55
C ASN A 159 -14.81 -18.03 17.44
N THR A 160 -15.27 -16.78 17.48
CA THR A 160 -16.11 -16.20 16.43
C THR A 160 -15.40 -16.17 15.08
N ILE A 161 -14.13 -15.77 15.06
CA ILE A 161 -13.32 -15.77 13.84
C ILE A 161 -12.94 -17.20 13.44
N THR A 162 -12.70 -18.10 14.38
CA THR A 162 -12.52 -19.52 14.05
C THR A 162 -13.75 -20.14 13.39
N LYS A 163 -14.97 -19.78 13.80
CA LYS A 163 -16.19 -20.25 13.15
C LYS A 163 -16.41 -19.58 11.79
N TRP A 164 -16.21 -18.27 11.69
CA TRP A 164 -16.42 -17.51 10.46
C TRP A 164 -15.45 -17.95 9.34
N LEU A 165 -14.20 -18.25 9.70
CA LEU A 165 -13.17 -18.78 8.80
C LEU A 165 -13.07 -20.31 8.85
N ALA A 166 -14.11 -21.04 9.24
CA ALA A 166 -14.06 -22.49 9.11
C ALA A 166 -13.93 -22.88 7.62
N VAL A 167 -13.44 -24.07 7.29
CA VAL A 167 -13.49 -24.58 5.90
C VAL A 167 -14.69 -25.52 5.79
N GLU A 168 -15.87 -24.92 5.73
CA GLU A 168 -17.18 -25.60 5.65
C GLU A 168 -18.16 -24.80 4.77
N ASP A 169 -19.24 -25.44 4.37
CA ASP A 169 -20.27 -24.83 3.50
C ASP A 169 -20.84 -23.55 4.12
N GLY A 170 -20.84 -22.44 3.36
CA GLY A 170 -21.34 -21.14 3.81
C GLY A 170 -20.45 -20.38 4.78
N SER A 171 -19.24 -20.87 5.06
CA SER A 171 -18.19 -20.12 5.76
C SER A 171 -17.61 -19.04 4.85
N GLU A 172 -17.01 -18.00 5.43
CA GLU A 172 -16.38 -16.94 4.63
C GLU A 172 -15.17 -17.45 3.85
N SER A 173 -14.45 -18.43 4.38
CA SER A 173 -13.29 -19.00 3.69
C SER A 173 -13.70 -19.73 2.42
N GLU A 174 -14.83 -20.45 2.45
CA GLU A 174 -15.42 -21.09 1.28
C GLU A 174 -15.93 -20.02 0.29
N ILE A 175 -16.69 -19.03 0.77
CA ILE A 175 -17.23 -17.96 -0.09
C ILE A 175 -16.10 -17.16 -0.76
N ALA A 176 -15.09 -16.73 0.00
CA ALA A 176 -13.96 -15.96 -0.52
C ALA A 176 -13.12 -16.77 -1.51
N PHE A 177 -12.88 -18.05 -1.24
CA PHE A 177 -12.24 -18.96 -2.18
C PHE A 177 -13.06 -19.04 -3.48
N THR A 178 -14.35 -19.37 -3.38
CA THR A 178 -15.23 -19.54 -4.54
C THR A 178 -15.32 -18.26 -5.36
N ARG A 179 -15.51 -17.10 -4.72
CA ARG A 179 -15.61 -15.79 -5.37
C ARG A 179 -14.32 -15.37 -6.05
N MET A 180 -13.16 -15.57 -5.41
CA MET A 180 -11.86 -15.32 -6.04
C MET A 180 -11.69 -16.15 -7.31
N PHE A 181 -12.04 -17.44 -7.29
CA PHE A 181 -11.95 -18.30 -8.47
C PHE A 181 -12.94 -17.94 -9.58
N LEU A 182 -14.09 -17.32 -9.27
CA LEU A 182 -14.99 -16.79 -10.30
C LEU A 182 -14.38 -15.61 -11.09
N ASN A 183 -13.41 -14.92 -10.52
CA ASN A 183 -12.72 -13.80 -11.16
C ASN A 183 -11.48 -14.25 -11.96
N ILE A 184 -11.00 -15.48 -11.74
CA ILE A 184 -9.91 -16.10 -12.48
C ILE A 184 -10.47 -16.75 -13.73
N GLN A 185 -9.91 -16.43 -14.90
CA GLN A 185 -10.44 -16.89 -16.19
C GLN A 185 -11.95 -16.63 -16.26
N PRO A 186 -12.35 -15.35 -16.15
CA PRO A 186 -13.75 -14.99 -15.98
C PRO A 186 -14.57 -15.51 -17.17
N ALA A 187 -15.79 -16.01 -16.91
CA ALA A 187 -16.74 -16.44 -17.94
C ALA A 187 -17.36 -15.24 -18.70
N ILE A 188 -16.50 -14.35 -19.22
CA ILE A 188 -16.85 -13.19 -20.04
C ILE A 188 -16.54 -13.53 -21.50
N PRO A 189 -17.48 -13.31 -22.45
CA PRO A 189 -17.21 -13.48 -23.87
C PRO A 189 -15.97 -12.69 -24.32
N GLY A 190 -14.97 -13.40 -24.85
CA GLY A 190 -13.73 -12.81 -25.34
C GLY A 190 -12.59 -12.75 -24.33
N ALA A 191 -12.84 -13.03 -23.04
CA ALA A 191 -11.77 -13.21 -22.08
C ALA A 191 -10.93 -14.45 -22.40
N VAL A 192 -9.62 -14.39 -22.15
CA VAL A 192 -8.70 -15.50 -22.42
C VAL A 192 -8.23 -16.15 -21.14
N ASN A 193 -7.95 -17.45 -21.22
CA ASN A 193 -7.41 -18.21 -20.09
C ASN A 193 -6.07 -17.63 -19.63
N GLY A 194 -5.91 -17.51 -18.31
CA GLY A 194 -4.76 -16.92 -17.65
C GLY A 194 -5.02 -15.53 -17.09
N THR A 195 -6.04 -14.82 -17.59
CA THR A 195 -6.41 -13.49 -17.07
C THR A 195 -7.18 -13.56 -15.76
N VAL A 196 -7.08 -12.49 -14.97
CA VAL A 196 -7.89 -12.30 -13.77
C VAL A 196 -8.54 -10.93 -13.86
N VAL A 197 -9.87 -10.88 -13.74
CA VAL A 197 -10.55 -9.60 -13.64
C VAL A 197 -10.32 -8.99 -12.26
N ALA A 198 -10.01 -7.69 -12.17
CA ALA A 198 -9.79 -7.04 -10.89
C ALA A 198 -11.06 -7.07 -10.01
N ALA A 199 -12.22 -6.80 -10.59
CA ALA A 199 -13.51 -6.84 -9.89
C ALA A 199 -14.66 -7.25 -10.80
N ARG A 200 -15.78 -7.69 -10.23
CA ARG A 200 -17.03 -7.92 -10.99
C ARG A 200 -17.83 -6.62 -11.11
N SER A 201 -17.17 -5.59 -11.65
CA SER A 201 -17.73 -4.27 -11.90
C SER A 201 -17.23 -3.77 -13.26
N GLY A 202 -18.15 -3.49 -14.17
CA GLY A 202 -17.82 -3.09 -15.54
C GLY A 202 -18.87 -3.52 -16.59
N PRO A 203 -18.56 -3.38 -17.89
CA PRO A 203 -19.48 -3.61 -19.00
C PRO A 203 -20.25 -4.94 -18.97
N SER A 204 -19.65 -6.02 -18.47
CA SER A 204 -20.20 -7.38 -18.43
C SER A 204 -20.93 -7.74 -17.14
N TYR A 205 -20.92 -6.88 -16.11
CA TYR A 205 -21.50 -7.17 -14.78
C TYR A 205 -22.68 -6.27 -14.42
N ASP A 206 -23.51 -6.65 -13.45
CA ASP A 206 -24.67 -5.83 -13.06
C ASP A 206 -24.24 -4.46 -12.53
N GLN A 207 -23.17 -4.41 -11.74
CA GLN A 207 -22.52 -3.16 -11.34
C GLN A 207 -21.62 -2.68 -12.47
N LYS A 208 -21.81 -1.43 -12.91
CA LYS A 208 -21.04 -0.83 -14.01
C LYS A 208 -19.92 0.08 -13.52
N ASP A 209 -20.18 0.86 -12.47
CA ASP A 209 -19.24 1.81 -11.90
C ASP A 209 -18.73 1.32 -10.54
N PRO A 210 -17.41 1.43 -10.26
CA PRO A 210 -16.36 1.83 -11.19
C PRO A 210 -16.07 0.72 -12.23
N ASP A 211 -15.55 1.08 -13.40
CA ASP A 211 -15.17 0.09 -14.43
C ASP A 211 -13.80 -0.55 -14.10
N TYR A 212 -13.86 -1.76 -13.56
CA TYR A 212 -12.72 -2.56 -13.10
C TYR A 212 -12.61 -3.87 -13.89
N GLU A 213 -13.26 -3.96 -15.06
CA GLU A 213 -13.24 -5.15 -15.93
C GLU A 213 -11.95 -5.22 -16.77
N TYR A 214 -10.82 -5.25 -16.10
CA TYR A 214 -9.48 -5.36 -16.71
C TYR A 214 -8.62 -6.33 -15.91
N ASP A 215 -7.57 -6.79 -16.57
CA ASP A 215 -6.50 -7.56 -15.95
C ASP A 215 -5.37 -6.61 -15.55
N TRP A 216 -5.20 -6.38 -14.25
CA TRP A 216 -4.02 -5.69 -13.73
C TRP A 216 -2.93 -6.70 -13.41
N VAL A 217 -1.71 -6.45 -13.88
CA VAL A 217 -0.57 -7.35 -13.70
C VAL A 217 -0.31 -7.63 -12.21
N ARG A 218 -0.40 -6.59 -11.36
CA ARG A 218 -0.28 -6.70 -9.90
C ARG A 218 -1.38 -7.60 -9.35
N ASP A 219 -2.65 -7.26 -9.55
CA ASP A 219 -3.81 -7.98 -9.00
C ASP A 219 -3.83 -9.44 -9.43
N SER A 220 -3.57 -9.72 -10.71
CA SER A 220 -3.41 -11.08 -11.25
C SER A 220 -2.28 -11.82 -10.56
N SER A 221 -1.09 -11.22 -10.46
CA SER A 221 0.07 -11.88 -9.85
C SER A 221 -0.12 -12.22 -8.37
N LEU A 222 -0.74 -11.31 -7.59
CA LEU A 222 -1.02 -11.53 -6.16
C LEU A 222 -2.12 -12.58 -5.97
N THR A 223 -3.14 -12.58 -6.83
CA THR A 223 -4.16 -13.63 -6.86
C THR A 223 -3.52 -15.00 -7.15
N MET A 224 -2.60 -15.05 -8.12
CA MET A 224 -1.91 -16.27 -8.50
C MET A 224 -0.92 -16.76 -7.42
N GLU A 225 -0.41 -15.89 -6.55
CA GLU A 225 0.37 -16.29 -5.36
C GLU A 225 -0.51 -17.10 -4.38
N VAL A 226 -1.80 -16.73 -4.22
CA VAL A 226 -2.79 -17.52 -3.47
C VAL A 226 -3.03 -18.87 -4.16
N VAL A 227 -3.22 -18.89 -5.48
CA VAL A 227 -3.39 -20.12 -6.26
C VAL A 227 -2.17 -21.05 -6.11
N ASN A 228 -0.96 -20.51 -6.12
CA ASN A 228 0.27 -21.26 -5.89
C ASN A 228 0.32 -21.88 -4.47
N THR A 229 -0.07 -21.11 -3.46
CA THR A 229 -0.18 -21.60 -2.07
C THR A 229 -1.16 -22.78 -1.98
N LEU A 230 -2.30 -22.69 -2.65
CA LEU A 230 -3.29 -23.76 -2.73
C LEU A 230 -2.75 -24.97 -3.52
N TYR A 231 -2.09 -24.74 -4.66
CA TYR A 231 -1.43 -25.79 -5.45
C TYR A 231 -0.44 -26.61 -4.62
N ALA A 232 0.41 -25.93 -3.84
CA ALA A 232 1.41 -26.57 -3.00
C ALA A 232 0.73 -27.51 -1.98
N ALA A 233 -0.37 -27.08 -1.35
CA ALA A 233 -1.10 -27.82 -0.32
C ALA A 233 -2.11 -28.87 -0.86
N ALA A 234 -2.52 -28.76 -2.12
CA ALA A 234 -3.59 -29.58 -2.72
C ALA A 234 -3.29 -31.08 -2.75
N SER A 235 -4.35 -31.90 -2.76
CA SER A 235 -4.23 -33.32 -3.09
C SER A 235 -3.92 -33.52 -4.58
N LYS A 236 -3.42 -34.70 -4.95
CA LYS A 236 -3.16 -35.06 -6.36
C LYS A 236 -4.37 -34.83 -7.28
N LYS A 237 -5.59 -35.03 -6.77
CA LYS A 237 -6.83 -34.83 -7.52
C LYS A 237 -7.05 -33.37 -7.93
N GLN A 238 -6.70 -32.42 -7.06
CA GLN A 238 -6.95 -30.99 -7.29
C GLN A 238 -5.75 -30.26 -7.89
N LYS A 239 -4.53 -30.78 -7.71
CA LYS A 239 -3.29 -30.15 -8.21
C LYS A 239 -3.34 -29.82 -9.71
N SER A 240 -3.91 -30.69 -10.55
CA SER A 240 -3.96 -30.47 -12.01
C SER A 240 -4.78 -29.24 -12.40
N ALA A 241 -5.82 -28.89 -11.63
CA ALA A 241 -6.63 -27.70 -11.91
C ALA A 241 -5.82 -26.42 -11.64
N TYR A 242 -5.19 -26.32 -10.46
CA TYR A 242 -4.33 -25.18 -10.14
C TYR A 242 -3.11 -25.08 -11.06
N GLU A 243 -2.51 -26.23 -11.43
CA GLU A 243 -1.40 -26.29 -12.38
C GLU A 243 -1.81 -25.73 -13.75
N SER A 244 -2.99 -26.11 -14.26
CA SER A 244 -3.51 -25.55 -15.50
C SER A 244 -3.72 -24.04 -15.41
N ILE A 245 -4.26 -23.54 -14.31
CA ILE A 245 -4.49 -22.10 -14.08
C ILE A 245 -3.16 -21.34 -14.10
N LEU A 246 -2.14 -21.83 -13.38
CA LEU A 246 -0.84 -21.16 -13.27
C LEU A 246 -0.04 -21.20 -14.58
N PHE A 247 -0.14 -22.28 -15.38
CA PHE A 247 0.43 -22.29 -16.72
C PHE A 247 -0.33 -21.40 -17.71
N ASN A 248 -1.65 -21.30 -17.58
CA ASN A 248 -2.44 -20.37 -18.39
C ASN A 248 -2.06 -18.91 -18.05
N TYR A 249 -1.88 -18.59 -16.76
CA TYR A 249 -1.39 -17.28 -16.33
C TYR A 249 0.00 -16.97 -16.91
N ALA A 250 0.94 -17.92 -16.88
CA ALA A 250 2.25 -17.74 -17.49
C ALA A 250 2.16 -17.44 -19.01
N ALA A 251 1.26 -18.12 -19.72
CA ALA A 251 1.03 -17.89 -21.14
C ALA A 251 0.37 -16.53 -21.42
N ALA A 252 -0.63 -16.14 -20.63
CA ALA A 252 -1.26 -14.82 -20.75
C ALA A 252 -0.24 -13.70 -20.51
N ARG A 253 0.55 -13.80 -19.45
CA ARG A 253 1.62 -12.83 -19.15
C ARG A 253 2.66 -12.75 -20.27
N ALA A 254 3.05 -13.88 -20.87
CA ALA A 254 4.00 -13.88 -21.99
C ALA A 254 3.42 -13.17 -23.22
N PHE A 255 2.12 -13.35 -23.50
CA PHE A 255 1.43 -12.65 -24.58
C PHE A 255 1.42 -11.13 -24.35
N GLU A 256 0.99 -10.67 -23.17
CA GLU A 256 0.96 -9.25 -22.80
C GLU A 256 2.31 -8.55 -23.01
N GLN A 257 3.42 -9.22 -22.67
CA GLN A 257 4.78 -8.70 -22.84
C GLN A 257 5.19 -8.50 -24.31
N THR A 258 4.42 -9.03 -25.27
CA THR A 258 4.67 -8.94 -26.71
C THR A 258 3.64 -8.08 -27.44
N GLU A 259 2.67 -7.52 -26.73
CA GLU A 259 1.65 -6.66 -27.34
C GLU A 259 2.31 -5.45 -28.06
N PRO A 260 1.98 -5.19 -29.33
CA PRO A 260 2.66 -4.16 -30.11
C PRO A 260 2.36 -2.73 -29.66
N GLY A 261 1.32 -2.52 -28.85
CA GLY A 261 0.87 -1.20 -28.38
C GLY A 261 1.33 -0.80 -26.99
N LEU A 262 2.26 -1.55 -26.37
CA LEU A 262 2.83 -1.19 -25.06
C LEU A 262 3.48 0.22 -25.13
N GLN A 263 3.07 1.14 -24.24
CA GLN A 263 3.57 2.53 -24.19
C GLN A 263 4.76 2.65 -23.23
N THR A 264 4.77 1.84 -22.16
CA THR A 264 5.82 1.83 -21.12
C THR A 264 6.50 0.47 -20.94
N GLY A 265 6.54 -0.33 -22.01
CA GLY A 265 7.13 -1.68 -21.98
C GLY A 265 6.41 -2.59 -21.00
N LEU A 266 7.15 -3.35 -20.20
CA LEU A 266 6.55 -4.31 -19.25
C LEU A 266 5.94 -3.62 -18.01
N GLY A 267 6.19 -2.33 -17.82
CA GLY A 267 5.58 -1.51 -16.77
C GLY A 267 4.14 -1.06 -17.08
N GLU A 268 3.53 -1.57 -18.17
CA GLU A 268 2.09 -1.36 -18.39
C GLU A 268 1.28 -2.00 -17.25
N PRO A 269 0.42 -1.23 -16.55
CA PRO A 269 -0.26 -1.75 -15.36
C PRO A 269 -1.37 -2.76 -15.67
N LYS A 270 -2.10 -2.54 -16.76
CA LYS A 270 -3.34 -3.27 -17.06
C LYS A 270 -3.61 -3.51 -18.54
N PHE A 271 -4.37 -4.58 -18.79
CA PHE A 271 -4.78 -5.07 -20.10
C PHE A 271 -6.28 -5.34 -20.12
N TYR A 272 -6.89 -5.36 -21.30
CA TYR A 272 -8.22 -5.94 -21.46
C TYR A 272 -8.17 -7.45 -21.21
N LEU A 273 -9.29 -8.06 -20.82
CA LEU A 273 -9.36 -9.49 -20.49
C LEU A 273 -9.07 -10.44 -21.68
N ASN A 274 -8.93 -9.90 -22.89
CA ASN A 274 -8.47 -10.62 -24.08
C ASN A 274 -6.94 -10.50 -24.31
N ASN A 275 -6.20 -10.01 -23.30
CA ASN A 275 -4.79 -9.63 -23.30
C ASN A 275 -4.39 -8.44 -24.19
N THR A 276 -5.31 -7.73 -24.84
CA THR A 276 -4.90 -6.55 -25.62
C THR A 276 -4.61 -5.36 -24.70
N ILE A 277 -3.65 -4.52 -25.07
CA ILE A 277 -3.27 -3.37 -24.25
C ILE A 277 -4.39 -2.33 -24.08
N PHE A 278 -4.53 -1.79 -22.87
CA PHE A 278 -5.36 -0.61 -22.61
C PHE A 278 -4.64 0.68 -23.06
N LEU A 279 -5.17 1.33 -24.11
CA LEU A 279 -4.55 2.51 -24.72
C LEU A 279 -4.96 3.85 -24.10
N GLY A 280 -5.96 3.86 -23.19
CA GLY A 280 -6.44 5.09 -22.57
C GLY A 280 -5.43 5.75 -21.61
N PRO A 281 -5.65 7.02 -21.21
CA PRO A 281 -4.85 7.67 -20.18
C PRO A 281 -4.87 6.89 -18.87
N TRP A 282 -3.71 6.72 -18.24
CA TRP A 282 -3.55 5.95 -17.01
C TRP A 282 -2.24 6.30 -16.30
N GLY A 283 -2.16 6.04 -14.99
CA GLY A 283 -0.93 6.16 -14.20
C GLY A 283 0.07 5.05 -14.55
N ARG A 284 0.80 5.22 -15.67
CA ARG A 284 1.82 4.29 -16.17
C ARG A 284 3.20 4.98 -16.28
N PRO A 285 4.32 4.24 -16.11
CA PRO A 285 4.40 2.81 -15.76
C PRO A 285 4.10 2.52 -14.29
N GLN A 286 3.81 1.27 -13.97
CA GLN A 286 3.86 0.69 -12.62
C GLN A 286 4.86 -0.49 -12.62
N ASN A 287 6.00 -0.28 -11.97
CA ASN A 287 7.15 -1.19 -12.05
C ASN A 287 7.15 -2.29 -10.98
N ASP A 288 6.08 -2.41 -10.19
CA ASP A 288 5.82 -3.51 -9.26
C ASP A 288 5.24 -4.75 -9.96
N GLY A 289 4.39 -4.56 -10.97
CA GLY A 289 3.72 -5.67 -11.70
C GLY A 289 4.69 -6.73 -12.26
N PRO A 290 5.73 -6.38 -13.03
CA PRO A 290 6.73 -7.34 -13.49
C PRO A 290 7.43 -8.09 -12.35
N ALA A 291 7.67 -7.42 -11.23
CA ALA A 291 8.32 -8.03 -10.08
C ALA A 291 7.41 -9.07 -9.41
N THR A 292 6.16 -8.72 -9.13
CA THR A 292 5.19 -9.63 -8.51
C THR A 292 4.82 -10.79 -9.42
N ALA A 293 4.67 -10.57 -10.73
CA ALA A 293 4.47 -11.64 -11.72
C ALA A 293 5.64 -12.64 -11.74
N ALA A 294 6.89 -12.15 -11.74
CA ALA A 294 8.07 -13.00 -11.69
C ALA A 294 8.15 -13.80 -10.39
N ILE A 295 7.88 -13.19 -9.22
CA ILE A 295 7.85 -13.87 -7.93
C ILE A 295 6.87 -15.04 -7.98
N THR A 296 5.61 -14.78 -8.34
CA THR A 296 4.56 -15.80 -8.36
C THR A 296 4.91 -16.99 -9.26
N LEU A 297 5.43 -16.72 -10.46
CA LEU A 297 5.80 -17.77 -11.41
C LEU A 297 7.07 -18.54 -11.03
N ILE A 298 8.04 -17.90 -10.37
CA ILE A 298 9.21 -18.57 -9.81
C ILE A 298 8.79 -19.52 -8.69
N GLU A 299 7.88 -19.09 -7.82
CA GLU A 299 7.38 -19.92 -6.72
C GLU A 299 6.56 -21.10 -7.24
N PHE A 300 5.70 -20.87 -8.23
CA PHE A 300 5.00 -21.96 -8.92
C PHE A 300 5.97 -22.94 -9.58
N ALA A 301 6.97 -22.45 -10.32
CA ALA A 301 7.96 -23.32 -10.95
C ALA A 301 8.72 -24.18 -9.92
N ASN A 302 9.09 -23.60 -8.78
CA ASN A 302 9.72 -24.34 -7.71
C ASN A 302 8.79 -25.39 -7.09
N ALA A 303 7.53 -25.05 -6.85
CA ALA A 303 6.52 -25.99 -6.35
C ALA A 303 6.25 -27.12 -7.36
N TYR A 304 6.13 -26.81 -8.65
CA TYR A 304 5.93 -27.78 -9.73
C TYR A 304 7.08 -28.78 -9.81
N LEU A 305 8.34 -28.30 -9.78
CA LEU A 305 9.51 -29.17 -9.76
C LEU A 305 9.57 -30.04 -8.51
N ALA A 306 9.25 -29.48 -7.34
CA ALA A 306 9.20 -30.24 -6.08
C ALA A 306 8.14 -31.35 -6.09
N ASN A 307 7.10 -31.23 -6.95
CA ASN A 307 6.06 -32.24 -7.14
C ASN A 307 6.33 -33.18 -8.33
N GLY A 308 7.56 -33.22 -8.87
CA GLY A 308 7.95 -34.12 -9.95
C GLY A 308 7.71 -33.59 -11.35
N GLY A 309 7.40 -32.29 -11.47
CA GLY A 309 7.30 -31.60 -12.75
C GLY A 309 8.62 -31.54 -13.52
N SER A 310 8.53 -31.32 -14.84
CA SER A 310 9.68 -31.31 -15.74
C SER A 310 10.43 -29.97 -15.77
N LEU A 311 11.76 -30.01 -15.61
CA LEU A 311 12.62 -28.85 -15.81
C LEU A 311 12.53 -28.28 -17.23
N ALA A 312 12.34 -29.14 -18.24
CA ALA A 312 12.17 -28.68 -19.62
C ALA A 312 10.87 -27.86 -19.79
N THR A 313 9.79 -28.27 -19.11
CA THR A 313 8.53 -27.51 -19.10
C THR A 313 8.69 -26.16 -18.42
N VAL A 314 9.41 -26.10 -17.29
CA VAL A 314 9.69 -24.83 -16.61
C VAL A 314 10.50 -23.90 -17.52
N LYS A 315 11.52 -24.42 -18.20
CA LYS A 315 12.29 -23.60 -19.15
C LYS A 315 11.41 -23.05 -20.27
N SER A 316 10.61 -23.90 -20.92
CA SER A 316 9.87 -23.49 -22.12
C SER A 316 8.56 -22.74 -21.87
N LYS A 317 7.98 -22.82 -20.67
CA LYS A 317 6.69 -22.18 -20.34
C LYS A 317 6.75 -21.13 -19.23
N ILE A 318 7.90 -20.94 -18.60
CA ILE A 318 8.02 -20.01 -17.47
C ILE A 318 9.28 -19.16 -17.62
N TYR A 319 10.45 -19.79 -17.73
CA TYR A 319 11.73 -19.09 -17.58
C TYR A 319 12.29 -18.47 -18.86
N ASP A 320 12.57 -19.26 -19.90
CA ASP A 320 13.48 -18.91 -21.00
C ASP A 320 12.79 -18.04 -22.06
N SER A 321 12.64 -16.75 -21.77
CA SER A 321 12.05 -15.76 -22.68
C SER A 321 12.86 -15.59 -23.97
N THR A 322 14.15 -15.94 -23.98
CA THR A 322 15.00 -15.85 -25.18
C THR A 322 14.62 -16.91 -26.21
N ALA A 323 14.46 -18.16 -25.77
CA ALA A 323 14.06 -19.25 -26.65
C ALA A 323 12.54 -19.30 -26.87
N HIS A 324 11.75 -18.81 -25.91
CA HIS A 324 10.29 -18.93 -25.90
C HIS A 324 9.60 -17.60 -25.54
N PRO A 325 9.79 -16.53 -26.35
CA PRO A 325 9.30 -15.18 -26.03
C PRO A 325 7.78 -15.07 -25.87
N GLU A 326 7.01 -15.95 -26.51
CA GLU A 326 5.54 -15.96 -26.45
C GLU A 326 4.97 -16.94 -25.40
N ALA A 327 5.83 -17.62 -24.64
CA ALA A 327 5.38 -18.66 -23.70
C ALA A 327 6.06 -18.62 -22.33
N ALA A 328 7.22 -17.99 -22.19
CA ALA A 328 8.00 -17.96 -20.95
C ALA A 328 8.29 -16.51 -20.53
N PRO A 329 7.53 -15.93 -19.57
CA PRO A 329 7.61 -14.49 -19.28
C PRO A 329 8.71 -14.08 -18.28
N VAL A 330 9.22 -15.01 -17.46
CA VAL A 330 9.95 -14.67 -16.23
C VAL A 330 11.31 -14.02 -16.49
N GLN A 331 12.11 -14.53 -17.43
CA GLN A 331 13.42 -13.92 -17.71
C GLN A 331 13.26 -12.47 -18.19
N LYS A 332 12.25 -12.17 -19.02
CA LYS A 332 11.97 -10.81 -19.50
C LYS A 332 11.50 -9.87 -18.39
N ASP A 333 10.59 -10.31 -17.51
CA ASP A 333 10.16 -9.54 -16.35
C ASP A 333 11.34 -9.23 -15.42
N LEU A 334 12.18 -10.21 -15.10
CA LEU A 334 13.34 -10.04 -14.22
C LEU A 334 14.39 -9.07 -14.81
N LEU A 335 14.70 -9.18 -16.10
CA LEU A 335 15.62 -8.27 -16.77
C LEU A 335 15.04 -6.86 -16.92
N PHE A 336 13.72 -6.73 -17.08
CA PHE A 336 13.04 -5.44 -17.03
C PHE A 336 13.16 -4.79 -15.65
N VAL A 337 12.88 -5.54 -14.57
CA VAL A 337 13.08 -5.06 -13.19
C VAL A 337 14.53 -4.63 -12.97
N ALA A 338 15.51 -5.44 -13.38
CA ALA A 338 16.92 -5.12 -13.21
C ALA A 338 17.37 -3.86 -13.96
N SER A 339 16.76 -3.56 -15.10
CA SER A 339 17.09 -2.37 -15.90
C SER A 339 16.29 -1.12 -15.53
N ASN A 340 15.12 -1.27 -14.89
CA ASN A 340 14.19 -0.16 -14.64
C ASN A 340 13.96 0.15 -13.16
N TRP A 341 14.59 -0.57 -12.23
CA TRP A 341 14.37 -0.32 -10.80
C TRP A 341 14.76 1.11 -10.38
N THR A 342 15.66 1.82 -11.07
CA THR A 342 15.97 3.23 -10.74
C THR A 342 15.03 4.24 -11.39
N SER A 343 14.15 3.82 -12.30
CA SER A 343 13.20 4.68 -12.97
C SER A 343 11.99 4.93 -12.07
N SER A 344 11.54 6.18 -11.97
CA SER A 344 10.29 6.52 -11.29
C SER A 344 9.10 5.79 -11.93
N SER A 345 8.15 5.37 -11.12
CA SER A 345 6.91 4.74 -11.56
C SER A 345 5.75 5.23 -10.73
N PHE A 346 4.54 5.05 -11.21
CA PHE A 346 3.35 5.17 -10.37
C PHE A 346 3.41 4.16 -9.22
N ASP A 347 2.78 4.51 -8.10
CA ASP A 347 2.61 3.63 -6.95
C ASP A 347 1.57 2.54 -7.22
N LEU A 348 1.42 1.61 -6.28
CA LEU A 348 0.41 0.55 -6.32
C LEU A 348 -1.04 1.07 -6.33
N TRP A 349 -1.24 2.33 -5.97
CA TRP A 349 -2.52 3.03 -6.02
C TRP A 349 -2.75 3.80 -7.32
N GLU A 350 -1.78 3.76 -8.25
CA GLU A 350 -1.88 4.29 -9.60
C GLU A 350 -1.98 5.83 -9.66
N GLU A 351 -1.53 6.50 -8.61
CA GLU A 351 -1.81 7.91 -8.33
C GLU A 351 -0.60 8.83 -8.47
N GLU A 352 0.58 8.35 -8.08
CA GLU A 352 1.77 9.18 -7.85
C GLU A 352 3.03 8.56 -8.45
N SER A 353 3.73 9.33 -9.29
CA SER A 353 5.00 8.90 -9.89
C SER A 353 6.19 9.32 -9.03
N SER A 354 6.90 8.33 -8.45
CA SER A 354 8.00 8.56 -7.51
C SER A 354 8.81 7.26 -7.29
N ASP A 355 9.65 7.25 -6.25
CA ASP A 355 10.34 6.07 -5.75
C ASP A 355 9.59 5.47 -4.56
N HIS A 356 8.92 4.33 -4.76
CA HIS A 356 8.00 3.76 -3.77
C HIS A 356 8.59 2.62 -2.97
N PHE A 357 8.37 2.61 -1.65
CA PHE A 357 8.84 1.54 -0.75
C PHE A 357 8.26 0.19 -1.15
N TYR A 358 6.95 0.13 -1.44
CA TYR A 358 6.27 -1.07 -1.92
C TYR A 358 6.97 -1.65 -3.16
N THR A 359 7.13 -0.83 -4.19
CA THR A 359 7.75 -1.22 -5.46
C THR A 359 9.18 -1.70 -5.24
N ARG A 360 9.99 -1.00 -4.44
CA ARG A 360 11.36 -1.41 -4.11
C ARG A 360 11.41 -2.76 -3.38
N MET A 361 10.49 -3.01 -2.44
CA MET A 361 10.44 -4.27 -1.70
C MET A 361 10.11 -5.46 -2.62
N VAL A 362 9.09 -5.36 -3.48
CA VAL A 362 8.74 -6.45 -4.40
C VAL A 362 9.81 -6.65 -5.49
N GLN A 363 10.41 -5.57 -6.02
CA GLN A 363 11.54 -5.66 -6.94
C GLN A 363 12.73 -6.36 -6.32
N ARG A 364 13.05 -6.05 -5.06
CA ARG A 364 14.13 -6.72 -4.31
C ARG A 364 13.87 -8.22 -4.20
N ARG A 365 12.67 -8.64 -3.77
CA ARG A 365 12.29 -10.06 -3.68
C ARG A 365 12.42 -10.75 -5.03
N ALA A 366 11.89 -10.14 -6.09
CA ALA A 366 11.96 -10.67 -7.45
C ALA A 366 13.41 -10.87 -7.92
N LEU A 367 14.29 -9.89 -7.71
CA LEU A 367 15.70 -9.97 -8.10
C LEU A 367 16.46 -11.06 -7.32
N LEU A 368 16.22 -11.18 -6.01
CA LEU A 368 16.87 -12.19 -5.17
C LEU A 368 16.41 -13.61 -5.52
N GLN A 369 15.10 -13.83 -5.59
CA GLN A 369 14.54 -15.12 -6.00
C GLN A 369 14.92 -15.46 -7.44
N GLY A 370 14.86 -14.46 -8.33
CA GLY A 370 15.23 -14.58 -9.73
C GLY A 370 16.70 -14.94 -9.94
N ALA A 371 17.61 -14.36 -9.16
CA ALA A 371 19.03 -14.71 -9.23
C ALA A 371 19.27 -16.20 -8.90
N ALA A 372 18.66 -16.68 -7.82
CA ALA A 372 18.75 -18.09 -7.42
C ALA A 372 18.07 -19.02 -8.45
N PHE A 373 16.93 -18.60 -9.00
CA PHE A 373 16.19 -19.36 -9.99
C PHE A 373 16.94 -19.44 -11.33
N ALA A 374 17.54 -18.34 -11.81
CA ALA A 374 18.38 -18.32 -13.00
C ALA A 374 19.57 -19.28 -12.88
N THR A 375 20.23 -19.34 -11.71
CA THR A 375 21.26 -20.36 -11.44
C THR A 375 20.71 -21.77 -11.60
N LYS A 376 19.53 -22.05 -11.03
CA LYS A 376 18.86 -23.36 -11.14
C LYS A 376 18.49 -23.72 -12.59
N MET A 377 18.25 -22.73 -13.43
CA MET A 377 18.00 -22.91 -14.87
C MET A 377 19.28 -23.05 -15.71
N GLY A 378 20.46 -22.84 -15.12
CA GLY A 378 21.75 -22.89 -15.82
C GLY A 378 22.13 -21.57 -16.52
N ASP A 379 21.49 -20.46 -16.14
CA ASP A 379 21.72 -19.13 -16.71
C ASP A 379 22.48 -18.25 -15.69
N SER A 380 23.81 -18.43 -15.67
CA SER A 380 24.70 -17.72 -14.75
C SER A 380 24.85 -16.23 -15.07
N ALA A 381 24.67 -15.85 -16.35
CA ALA A 381 24.76 -14.46 -16.78
C ALA A 381 23.59 -13.64 -16.19
N THR A 382 22.35 -14.09 -16.39
CA THR A 382 21.17 -13.45 -15.80
C THR A 382 21.27 -13.45 -14.27
N SER A 383 21.65 -14.58 -13.65
CA SER A 383 21.83 -14.66 -12.19
C SER A 383 22.78 -13.58 -11.63
N THR A 384 23.90 -13.32 -12.31
CA THR A 384 24.88 -12.30 -11.93
C THR A 384 24.30 -10.88 -12.05
N THR A 385 23.60 -10.61 -13.15
CA THR A 385 22.90 -9.32 -13.35
C THR A 385 21.86 -9.08 -12.25
N LEU A 386 21.04 -10.07 -11.94
CA LEU A 386 19.98 -9.93 -10.94
C LEU A 386 20.53 -9.76 -9.52
N SER A 387 21.54 -10.53 -9.14
CA SER A 387 22.15 -10.45 -7.80
C SER A 387 22.91 -9.14 -7.56
N SER A 388 23.63 -8.64 -8.56
CA SER A 388 24.29 -7.32 -8.48
C SER A 388 23.25 -6.19 -8.38
N THR A 389 22.17 -6.26 -9.15
CA THR A 389 21.06 -5.30 -9.08
C THR A 389 20.34 -5.35 -7.73
N ALA A 390 20.07 -6.56 -7.19
CA ALA A 390 19.46 -6.72 -5.87
C ALA A 390 20.32 -6.06 -4.78
N THR A 391 21.64 -6.17 -4.88
CA THR A 391 22.58 -5.53 -3.96
C THR A 391 22.50 -4.00 -4.05
N ALA A 392 22.53 -3.46 -5.27
CA ALA A 392 22.41 -2.02 -5.51
C ALA A 392 21.07 -1.45 -5.01
N LEU A 393 19.96 -2.13 -5.31
CA LEU A 393 18.63 -1.74 -4.82
C LEU A 393 18.57 -1.80 -3.29
N THR A 394 19.04 -2.88 -2.67
CA THR A 394 19.03 -3.04 -1.20
C THR A 394 19.76 -1.89 -0.50
N ALA A 395 20.85 -1.38 -1.08
CA ALA A 395 21.60 -0.26 -0.51
C ALA A 395 20.77 1.04 -0.43
N THR A 396 19.75 1.20 -1.28
CA THR A 396 18.87 2.39 -1.27
C THR A 396 17.76 2.31 -0.23
N LEU A 397 17.36 1.12 0.23
CA LEU A 397 16.16 0.97 1.07
C LEU A 397 16.23 1.71 2.41
N SER A 398 17.43 2.02 2.91
CA SER A 398 17.60 2.80 4.14
C SER A 398 17.09 4.25 4.02
N GLN A 399 16.98 4.79 2.80
CA GLN A 399 16.49 6.15 2.55
C GLN A 399 15.02 6.33 2.92
N PHE A 400 14.23 5.24 2.94
CA PHE A 400 12.82 5.30 3.30
C PHE A 400 12.62 5.46 4.80
N TRP A 401 13.62 5.19 5.65
CA TRP A 401 13.46 5.46 7.07
C TRP A 401 13.63 6.94 7.38
N ASP A 402 12.57 7.55 7.89
CA ASP A 402 12.62 8.90 8.42
C ASP A 402 12.77 8.86 9.96
N PRO A 403 13.96 9.23 10.50
CA PRO A 403 14.18 9.23 11.94
C PRO A 403 13.47 10.37 12.67
N ASN A 404 13.10 11.46 12.01
CA ASN A 404 12.37 12.56 12.65
C ASN A 404 10.90 12.18 12.82
N ARG A 405 10.31 11.53 11.81
CA ARG A 405 8.94 11.02 11.81
C ARG A 405 8.80 9.64 12.49
N GLN A 406 9.90 8.91 12.68
CA GLN A 406 9.91 7.53 13.19
C GLN A 406 9.00 6.60 12.37
N ILE A 407 9.04 6.72 11.04
CA ILE A 407 8.29 5.88 10.08
C ILE A 407 9.16 5.52 8.89
N LEU A 408 8.77 4.44 8.21
CA LEU A 408 9.10 4.22 6.83
C LEU A 408 8.18 5.07 5.97
N LEU A 409 8.76 5.88 5.11
CA LEU A 409 8.07 6.64 4.09
C LEU A 409 7.52 5.66 3.04
N TYR A 410 6.29 5.90 2.59
CA TYR A 410 5.71 5.12 1.49
C TYR A 410 6.39 5.42 0.15
N GLU A 411 6.86 6.66 -0.01
CA GLU A 411 7.65 7.14 -1.15
C GLU A 411 8.87 7.94 -0.69
N TYR A 412 9.92 7.97 -1.52
CA TYR A 412 11.07 8.83 -1.34
C TYR A 412 11.09 9.87 -2.46
N GLY A 413 10.36 10.97 -2.26
CA GLY A 413 10.16 12.01 -3.26
C GLY A 413 9.31 13.17 -2.74
N PRO A 414 8.87 14.09 -3.62
CA PRO A 414 7.98 15.18 -3.24
C PRO A 414 6.69 14.63 -2.62
N VAL A 415 6.09 15.37 -1.68
CA VAL A 415 4.71 15.08 -1.26
C VAL A 415 3.78 15.39 -2.42
N LEU A 416 3.22 14.34 -3.00
CA LEU A 416 2.19 14.43 -4.04
C LEU A 416 0.80 14.25 -3.41
N ARG A 417 -0.22 14.75 -4.12
CA ARG A 417 -1.66 14.68 -3.77
C ARG A 417 -2.02 14.95 -2.30
N ASP A 418 -1.25 15.82 -1.65
CA ASP A 418 -1.45 16.21 -0.25
C ASP A 418 -1.32 15.05 0.76
N LYS A 419 -0.58 13.97 0.43
CA LYS A 419 -0.23 12.86 1.35
C LYS A 419 0.76 13.27 2.45
N SER A 420 0.43 14.35 3.15
CA SER A 420 1.30 15.10 4.05
C SER A 420 1.59 14.40 5.40
N SER A 421 0.86 13.33 5.76
CA SER A 421 1.19 12.48 6.91
C SER A 421 2.38 11.55 6.66
N TYR A 422 2.72 11.29 5.39
CA TYR A 422 3.71 10.28 4.99
C TYR A 422 3.34 8.84 5.40
N LEU A 423 2.08 8.58 5.74
CA LEU A 423 1.58 7.27 6.17
C LEU A 423 0.78 6.61 5.07
N ASP A 424 1.15 5.39 4.70
CA ASP A 424 0.40 4.58 3.74
C ASP A 424 0.51 3.09 4.10
N ILE A 425 -0.60 2.35 4.01
CA ILE A 425 -0.62 0.90 4.21
C ILE A 425 0.25 0.15 3.19
N ALA A 426 0.61 0.80 2.07
CA ALA A 426 1.60 0.34 1.09
C ALA A 426 2.92 -0.11 1.74
N VAL A 427 3.32 0.49 2.86
CA VAL A 427 4.51 0.05 3.62
C VAL A 427 4.32 -1.39 4.13
N ILE A 428 3.16 -1.69 4.71
CA ILE A 428 2.85 -3.02 5.25
C ILE A 428 2.58 -4.02 4.13
N LEU A 429 1.88 -3.61 3.07
CA LEU A 429 1.73 -4.42 1.86
C LEU A 429 3.09 -4.74 1.23
N GLY A 430 4.04 -3.80 1.26
CA GLY A 430 5.40 -3.99 0.75
C GLY A 430 6.18 -5.03 1.55
N VAL A 431 5.96 -5.09 2.86
CA VAL A 431 6.50 -6.17 3.71
C VAL A 431 5.81 -7.50 3.39
N ILE A 432 4.48 -7.53 3.28
CA ILE A 432 3.72 -8.76 3.01
C ILE A 432 4.10 -9.37 1.65
N HIS A 433 4.17 -8.57 0.59
CA HIS A 433 4.44 -9.04 -0.77
C HIS A 433 5.93 -9.06 -1.12
N GLY A 434 6.78 -8.31 -0.40
CA GLY A 434 8.19 -8.11 -0.76
C GLY A 434 9.21 -8.64 0.25
N TYR A 435 8.81 -9.13 1.43
CA TYR A 435 9.78 -9.71 2.36
C TYR A 435 10.29 -11.07 1.90
N ASN A 436 11.61 -11.22 1.79
CA ASN A 436 12.26 -12.43 1.27
C ASN A 436 12.80 -13.37 2.37
N ASN A 437 12.29 -13.26 3.62
CA ASN A 437 12.74 -14.06 4.77
C ASN A 437 14.25 -13.95 5.09
N ASP A 438 14.85 -12.77 4.87
CA ASP A 438 16.30 -12.52 5.04
C ASP A 438 16.63 -11.43 6.07
N GLY A 439 15.63 -11.00 6.86
CA GLY A 439 15.78 -9.99 7.91
C GLY A 439 15.72 -8.54 7.43
N VAL A 440 15.72 -8.26 6.12
CA VAL A 440 15.59 -6.89 5.59
C VAL A 440 14.11 -6.48 5.57
N TYR A 441 13.74 -5.53 6.44
CA TYR A 441 12.36 -5.03 6.61
C TYR A 441 11.30 -6.14 6.79
N GLY A 442 11.60 -7.16 7.59
CA GLY A 442 10.65 -8.21 7.93
C GLY A 442 9.58 -7.78 8.96
N TYR A 443 8.66 -8.69 9.28
CA TYR A 443 7.53 -8.47 10.20
C TYR A 443 7.91 -8.03 11.62
N THR A 444 9.14 -8.31 12.05
CA THR A 444 9.67 -7.99 13.38
C THR A 444 10.71 -6.87 13.36
N ASN A 445 10.92 -6.22 12.21
CA ASN A 445 11.80 -5.08 12.10
C ASN A 445 11.21 -3.87 12.87
N ASP A 446 12.02 -3.21 13.69
CA ASP A 446 11.55 -2.11 14.55
C ASP A 446 10.94 -0.93 13.78
N GLN A 447 11.49 -0.57 12.63
CA GLN A 447 11.01 0.52 11.79
C GLN A 447 9.66 0.17 11.17
N VAL A 448 9.49 -1.09 10.74
CA VAL A 448 8.20 -1.62 10.25
C VAL A 448 7.15 -1.60 11.37
N LEU A 449 7.49 -2.06 12.58
CA LEU A 449 6.58 -2.06 13.73
C LEU A 449 6.16 -0.63 14.12
N SER A 450 7.10 0.32 14.14
CA SER A 450 6.81 1.73 14.39
C SER A 450 5.85 2.30 13.34
N SER A 451 6.07 1.97 12.07
CA SER A 451 5.23 2.41 10.96
C SER A 451 3.84 1.80 11.03
N ALA A 452 3.73 0.49 11.28
CA ALA A 452 2.46 -0.22 11.43
C ALA A 452 1.56 0.41 12.51
N LEU A 453 2.15 0.80 13.66
CA LEU A 453 1.43 1.51 14.71
C LEU A 453 0.89 2.85 14.22
N ARG A 454 1.73 3.66 13.57
CA ARG A 454 1.35 5.01 13.14
C ARG A 454 0.31 4.99 12.02
N ILE A 455 0.48 4.10 11.05
CA ILE A 455 -0.48 3.87 9.96
C ILE A 455 -1.83 3.42 10.52
N SER A 456 -1.85 2.42 11.40
CA SER A 456 -3.12 1.90 11.90
C SER A 456 -3.88 2.86 12.81
N THR A 457 -3.17 3.64 13.63
CA THR A 457 -3.78 4.55 14.59
C THR A 457 -4.19 5.89 13.99
N SER A 458 -3.63 6.28 12.83
CA SER A 458 -4.05 7.51 12.14
C SER A 458 -5.53 7.44 11.73
N PHE A 459 -5.99 6.28 11.26
CA PHE A 459 -7.35 6.06 10.78
C PHE A 459 -8.43 6.17 11.87
N ILE A 460 -8.07 6.09 13.15
CA ILE A 460 -9.01 6.26 14.28
C ILE A 460 -9.71 7.62 14.22
N SER A 461 -8.98 8.65 13.79
CA SER A 461 -9.51 10.01 13.67
C SER A 461 -10.07 10.34 12.28
N VAL A 462 -9.72 9.53 11.27
CA VAL A 462 -10.12 9.74 9.87
C VAL A 462 -11.54 9.22 9.64
N TYR A 463 -11.84 7.99 10.09
CA TYR A 463 -13.12 7.35 9.78
C TYR A 463 -14.12 7.44 10.94
N PRO A 464 -15.31 8.02 10.74
CA PRO A 464 -16.37 8.00 11.75
C PRO A 464 -16.68 6.59 12.30
N ILE A 465 -16.65 5.56 11.45
CA ILE A 465 -16.89 4.18 11.90
C ILE A 465 -15.83 3.65 12.87
N ALA A 466 -14.63 4.21 12.90
CA ALA A 466 -13.56 3.80 13.82
C ALA A 466 -13.88 4.10 15.29
N ALA A 467 -14.85 4.99 15.58
CA ALA A 467 -15.35 5.22 16.93
C ALA A 467 -16.09 4.00 17.52
N ARG A 468 -16.44 3.01 16.68
CA ARG A 468 -17.06 1.76 17.12
C ARG A 468 -15.99 0.75 17.48
N HIS A 469 -15.67 0.67 18.78
CA HIS A 469 -14.64 -0.26 19.27
C HIS A 469 -15.14 -1.69 19.51
N LYS A 470 -16.46 -1.93 19.47
CA LYS A 470 -17.07 -3.24 19.74
C LYS A 470 -18.28 -3.52 18.85
N ASP A 471 -18.48 -4.80 18.51
CA ASP A 471 -19.72 -5.28 17.92
C ASP A 471 -20.84 -5.44 18.98
N ALA A 472 -22.05 -5.79 18.54
CA ALA A 472 -23.22 -5.97 19.42
C ALA A 472 -23.04 -7.08 20.47
N SER A 473 -22.15 -8.05 20.21
CA SER A 473 -21.82 -9.15 21.11
C SER A 473 -20.63 -8.83 22.01
N GLY A 474 -20.06 -7.63 21.91
CA GLY A 474 -18.97 -7.14 22.74
C GLY A 474 -17.57 -7.53 22.26
N HIS A 475 -17.43 -8.14 21.08
CA HIS A 475 -16.11 -8.42 20.50
C HIS A 475 -15.43 -7.13 20.06
N THR A 476 -14.12 -7.04 20.28
CA THR A 476 -13.32 -5.88 19.89
C THR A 476 -13.29 -5.73 18.36
N LEU A 477 -13.49 -4.50 17.90
CA LEU A 477 -13.21 -4.07 16.53
C LEU A 477 -11.91 -3.25 16.53
N ALA A 478 -10.97 -3.64 15.68
CA ALA A 478 -9.78 -2.85 15.39
C ALA A 478 -10.17 -1.62 14.53
N PRO A 479 -9.29 -0.62 14.37
CA PRO A 479 -9.57 0.48 13.46
C PRO A 479 -9.68 -0.09 12.04
N PRO A 480 -10.73 0.25 11.28
CA PRO A 480 -10.77 -0.07 9.86
C PRO A 480 -9.68 0.74 9.14
N ILE A 481 -9.00 0.12 8.18
CA ILE A 481 -7.78 0.65 7.56
C ILE A 481 -8.06 0.94 6.10
N GLY A 482 -7.70 2.13 5.61
CA GLY A 482 -7.70 2.46 4.18
C GLY A 482 -6.29 2.52 3.59
N ARG A 483 -6.16 3.17 2.44
CA ARG A 483 -4.85 3.33 1.75
C ARG A 483 -3.93 4.26 2.56
N TYR A 484 -4.31 5.53 2.67
CA TYR A 484 -3.61 6.57 3.42
C TYR A 484 -4.60 7.57 4.03
N PRO A 485 -4.25 8.32 5.10
CA PRO A 485 -5.19 9.18 5.84
C PRO A 485 -5.83 10.32 5.03
N GLU A 486 -5.10 10.83 4.04
CA GLU A 486 -5.51 11.95 3.19
C GLU A 486 -6.29 11.51 1.94
N ASP A 487 -6.58 10.22 1.82
CA ASP A 487 -7.26 9.67 0.66
C ASP A 487 -8.61 10.38 0.39
N VAL A 488 -8.84 10.65 -0.89
CA VAL A 488 -10.02 11.33 -1.42
C VAL A 488 -10.84 10.44 -2.33
N TYR A 489 -10.34 9.26 -2.72
CA TYR A 489 -11.07 8.31 -3.54
C TYR A 489 -12.17 7.63 -2.73
N ASN A 490 -13.39 7.58 -3.27
CA ASN A 490 -14.56 7.02 -2.59
C ASN A 490 -15.13 5.77 -3.28
N GLY A 491 -14.29 5.07 -4.05
CA GLY A 491 -14.69 3.86 -4.79
C GLY A 491 -15.30 4.14 -6.18
N VAL A 492 -15.65 5.39 -6.51
CA VAL A 492 -16.17 5.76 -7.86
C VAL A 492 -15.62 7.09 -8.38
N SER A 493 -15.21 7.98 -7.49
CA SER A 493 -14.78 9.36 -7.80
C SER A 493 -13.85 9.87 -6.70
N THR A 494 -13.43 11.14 -6.78
CA THR A 494 -12.67 11.80 -5.71
C THR A 494 -13.50 12.91 -5.07
N ALA A 495 -13.39 13.04 -3.75
CA ALA A 495 -14.03 14.11 -2.98
C ALA A 495 -13.21 14.44 -1.73
N THR A 496 -13.28 15.68 -1.26
CA THR A 496 -12.71 16.05 0.05
C THR A 496 -13.31 15.17 1.14
N ASN A 497 -12.47 14.50 1.93
CA ASN A 497 -12.89 13.47 2.89
C ASN A 497 -13.67 12.31 2.22
N GLY A 498 -13.31 11.95 0.99
CA GLY A 498 -13.90 10.85 0.24
C GLY A 498 -13.30 9.48 0.56
N GLY A 499 -12.03 9.44 1.01
CA GLY A 499 -11.30 8.21 1.34
C GLY A 499 -12.05 7.30 2.30
N ASN A 500 -12.15 6.03 1.95
CA ASN A 500 -12.78 4.99 2.75
C ASN A 500 -11.75 3.98 3.29
N PRO A 501 -12.08 3.22 4.34
CA PRO A 501 -11.36 2.00 4.65
C PRO A 501 -11.56 0.93 3.58
N TRP A 502 -10.55 0.08 3.40
CA TRP A 502 -10.50 -0.97 2.38
C TRP A 502 -10.47 -2.35 3.05
N TYR A 503 -11.16 -3.32 2.43
CA TYR A 503 -11.15 -4.69 2.91
C TYR A 503 -9.74 -5.28 2.89
N LEU A 504 -9.03 -5.11 1.77
CA LEU A 504 -7.65 -5.60 1.62
C LEU A 504 -6.69 -4.96 2.61
N ALA A 505 -6.82 -3.66 2.90
CA ALA A 505 -5.91 -2.95 3.79
C ALA A 505 -6.13 -3.35 5.26
N THR A 506 -7.40 -3.56 5.63
CA THR A 506 -7.75 -4.09 6.95
C THR A 506 -7.27 -5.54 7.11
N ALA A 507 -7.36 -6.36 6.05
CA ALA A 507 -6.84 -7.72 6.04
C ALA A 507 -5.30 -7.76 6.10
N ALA A 508 -4.62 -6.83 5.43
CA ALA A 508 -3.17 -6.68 5.47
C ALA A 508 -2.67 -6.42 6.90
N MET A 509 -3.34 -5.56 7.66
CA MET A 509 -3.01 -5.37 9.08
C MET A 509 -3.25 -6.63 9.92
N ALA A 510 -4.31 -7.40 9.65
CA ALA A 510 -4.52 -8.68 10.31
C ALA A 510 -3.38 -9.66 10.02
N GLN A 511 -3.02 -9.82 8.73
CA GLN A 511 -1.92 -10.66 8.28
C GLN A 511 -0.60 -10.25 8.95
N PHE A 512 -0.29 -8.96 8.95
CA PHE A 512 0.92 -8.42 9.58
C PHE A 512 1.03 -8.82 11.06
N MET A 513 -0.07 -8.71 11.83
CA MET A 513 -0.11 -9.08 13.24
C MET A 513 0.17 -10.58 13.45
N TYR A 514 -0.45 -11.45 12.63
CA TYR A 514 -0.19 -12.89 12.70
C TYR A 514 1.23 -13.24 12.30
N SER A 515 1.74 -12.67 11.21
CA SER A 515 3.10 -12.93 10.72
C SER A 515 4.16 -12.44 11.71
N ALA A 516 3.96 -11.30 12.37
CA ALA A 516 4.83 -10.84 13.45
C ALA A 516 4.80 -11.80 14.65
N SER A 517 3.60 -12.26 15.05
CA SER A 517 3.42 -13.26 16.10
C SER A 517 4.13 -14.59 15.79
N SER A 518 3.95 -15.12 14.58
CA SER A 518 4.61 -16.34 14.09
C SER A 518 6.13 -16.16 14.03
N SER A 519 6.62 -15.00 13.59
CA SER A 519 8.05 -14.69 13.52
C SER A 519 8.70 -14.68 14.91
N TYR A 520 8.09 -14.01 15.89
CA TYR A 520 8.58 -14.01 17.26
C TYR A 520 8.48 -15.39 17.93
N THR A 521 7.40 -16.12 17.66
CA THR A 521 7.22 -17.48 18.17
C THR A 521 8.31 -18.41 17.64
N SER A 522 8.62 -18.32 16.34
CA SER A 522 9.68 -19.11 15.68
C SER A 522 11.08 -18.72 16.17
N ALA A 523 11.34 -17.44 16.37
CA ALA A 523 12.61 -16.95 16.94
C ALA A 523 12.76 -17.27 18.44
N GLU A 524 11.66 -17.64 19.11
CA GLU A 524 11.54 -17.86 20.56
C GLU A 524 11.96 -16.68 21.45
N SER A 525 12.22 -15.51 20.86
CA SER A 525 12.77 -14.34 21.51
C SER A 525 12.45 -13.08 20.73
N LEU A 526 12.38 -11.94 21.43
CA LEU A 526 12.35 -10.61 20.87
C LEU A 526 13.11 -9.62 21.74
N VAL A 527 13.65 -8.57 21.14
CA VAL A 527 14.27 -7.44 21.83
C VAL A 527 13.41 -6.21 21.56
N VAL A 528 13.02 -5.51 22.62
CA VAL A 528 12.28 -4.25 22.47
C VAL A 528 13.28 -3.10 22.41
N THR A 529 13.25 -2.31 21.35
CA THR A 529 14.11 -1.13 21.20
C THR A 529 13.32 0.15 21.47
N ALA A 530 13.99 1.31 21.47
CA ALA A 530 13.29 2.59 21.59
C ALA A 530 12.30 2.81 20.44
N THR A 531 12.62 2.31 19.24
CA THR A 531 11.79 2.43 18.03
C THR A 531 10.57 1.52 18.07
N SER A 532 10.71 0.27 18.53
CA SER A 532 9.57 -0.66 18.61
C SER A 532 8.75 -0.58 19.90
N LYS A 533 9.26 0.06 20.95
CA LYS A 533 8.54 0.18 22.24
C LYS A 533 7.12 0.76 22.09
N PRO A 534 6.86 1.86 21.34
CA PRO A 534 5.52 2.41 21.19
C PRO A 534 4.52 1.40 20.61
N PHE A 535 4.98 0.53 19.69
CA PHE A 535 4.14 -0.52 19.10
C PHE A 535 3.65 -1.49 20.18
N PHE A 536 4.55 -1.96 21.04
CA PHE A 536 4.18 -2.85 22.14
C PHE A 536 3.41 -2.15 23.25
N ASP A 537 3.67 -0.88 23.53
CA ASP A 537 2.89 -0.09 24.50
C ASP A 537 1.43 0.04 24.07
N TYR A 538 1.15 0.13 22.77
CA TYR A 538 -0.20 0.16 22.24
C TYR A 538 -0.83 -1.24 22.14
N TYR A 539 -0.14 -2.17 21.48
CA TYR A 539 -0.73 -3.47 21.15
C TYR A 539 -0.66 -4.48 22.30
N ALA A 540 0.37 -4.42 23.14
CA ALA A 540 0.60 -5.34 24.27
C ALA A 540 0.88 -4.60 25.60
N PRO A 541 0.05 -3.62 26.03
CA PRO A 541 0.32 -2.79 27.20
C PRO A 541 0.48 -3.60 28.49
N ASN A 542 -0.21 -4.74 28.59
CA ASN A 542 -0.15 -5.62 29.76
C ASN A 542 1.23 -6.28 29.95
N ALA A 543 2.01 -6.43 28.87
CA ALA A 543 3.37 -6.97 28.92
C ALA A 543 4.37 -6.00 29.57
N LYS A 544 4.02 -4.69 29.68
CA LYS A 544 4.81 -3.64 30.34
C LYS A 544 6.27 -3.64 29.89
N VAL A 545 6.47 -3.60 28.57
CA VAL A 545 7.80 -3.74 27.99
C VAL A 545 8.70 -2.53 28.28
N VAL A 546 10.00 -2.78 28.33
CA VAL A 546 11.05 -1.79 28.57
C VAL A 546 12.06 -1.87 27.43
N ALA A 547 12.42 -0.71 26.86
CA ALA A 547 13.44 -0.65 25.81
C ALA A 547 14.79 -1.18 26.30
N GLY A 548 15.50 -1.88 25.42
CA GLY A 548 16.77 -2.55 25.70
C GLY A 548 16.64 -3.93 26.34
N GLN A 549 15.43 -4.40 26.66
CA GLN A 549 15.22 -5.71 27.27
C GLN A 549 14.88 -6.81 26.25
N THR A 550 15.27 -8.03 26.59
CA THR A 550 14.92 -9.25 25.86
C THR A 550 13.75 -9.97 26.53
N TYR A 551 12.83 -10.48 25.72
CA TYR A 551 11.68 -11.28 26.12
C TYR A 551 11.71 -12.59 25.34
N SER A 552 11.68 -13.72 26.03
CA SER A 552 11.77 -15.06 25.44
C SER A 552 11.03 -16.09 26.30
N LYS A 553 10.97 -17.34 25.85
CA LYS A 553 10.41 -18.44 26.66
C LYS A 553 11.13 -18.65 28.00
N LYS A 554 12.40 -18.19 28.13
CA LYS A 554 13.24 -18.37 29.33
C LYS A 554 13.43 -17.09 30.15
N VAL A 555 13.41 -15.92 29.50
CA VAL A 555 13.64 -14.60 30.11
C VAL A 555 12.39 -13.76 29.94
N ASN A 556 11.85 -13.19 31.01
CA ASN A 556 10.58 -12.42 30.96
C ASN A 556 9.43 -13.19 30.29
N SER A 557 9.35 -14.51 30.53
CA SER A 557 8.50 -15.43 29.77
C SER A 557 7.00 -15.15 29.85
N LYS A 558 6.53 -14.55 30.95
CA LYS A 558 5.15 -14.08 31.08
C LYS A 558 4.86 -12.96 30.09
N ALA A 559 5.70 -11.92 30.06
CA ALA A 559 5.56 -10.80 29.13
C ALA A 559 5.71 -11.25 27.67
N PHE A 560 6.62 -12.20 27.38
CA PHE A 560 6.71 -12.79 26.04
C PHE A 560 5.39 -13.45 25.62
N LYS A 561 4.78 -14.28 26.48
CA LYS A 561 3.46 -14.89 26.20
C LYS A 561 2.35 -13.85 26.03
N GLU A 562 2.35 -12.80 26.84
CA GLU A 562 1.38 -11.70 26.74
C GLU A 562 1.52 -10.94 25.42
N ILE A 563 2.75 -10.72 24.92
CA ILE A 563 2.99 -10.11 23.60
C ILE A 563 2.41 -10.98 22.49
N ILE A 564 2.77 -12.28 22.45
CA ILE A 564 2.28 -13.20 21.42
C ILE A 564 0.75 -13.29 21.44
N SER A 565 0.16 -13.43 22.63
CA SER A 565 -1.29 -13.48 22.82
C SER A 565 -1.97 -12.18 22.35
N ALA A 566 -1.38 -11.02 22.65
CA ALA A 566 -1.93 -9.74 22.22
C ALA A 566 -1.85 -9.54 20.70
N LEU A 567 -0.73 -9.92 20.05
CA LEU A 567 -0.61 -9.84 18.59
C LEU A 567 -1.65 -10.74 17.90
N ASN A 568 -1.85 -11.96 18.39
CA ASN A 568 -2.91 -12.85 17.91
C ASN A 568 -4.31 -12.23 18.09
N GLY A 569 -4.56 -11.64 19.26
CA GLY A 569 -5.84 -11.00 19.57
C GLY A 569 -6.12 -9.77 18.71
N TRP A 570 -5.10 -8.96 18.40
CA TRP A 570 -5.23 -7.82 17.50
C TRP A 570 -5.42 -8.23 16.04
N GLY A 571 -4.72 -9.28 15.60
CA GLY A 571 -5.01 -9.91 14.30
C GLY A 571 -6.49 -10.31 14.20
N ASP A 572 -7.03 -10.97 15.23
CA ASP A 572 -8.45 -11.35 15.25
C ASP A 572 -9.40 -10.15 15.37
N ALA A 573 -8.98 -9.04 15.99
CA ALA A 573 -9.78 -7.81 16.03
C ALA A 573 -9.88 -7.13 14.65
N TYR A 574 -8.82 -7.18 13.82
CA TYR A 574 -8.90 -6.73 12.42
C TYR A 574 -9.81 -7.65 11.60
N MET A 575 -9.67 -8.98 11.73
CA MET A 575 -10.58 -9.94 11.10
C MET A 575 -12.04 -9.75 11.54
N GLN A 576 -12.27 -9.42 12.81
CA GLN A 576 -13.59 -9.14 13.37
C GLN A 576 -14.18 -7.83 12.82
N THR A 577 -13.33 -6.87 12.45
CA THR A 577 -13.73 -5.62 11.78
C THR A 577 -14.21 -5.91 10.37
N ILE A 578 -13.44 -6.70 9.61
CA ILE A 578 -13.86 -7.19 8.28
C ILE A 578 -15.21 -7.91 8.39
N ARG A 579 -15.27 -8.96 9.22
CA ARG A 579 -16.49 -9.74 9.46
C ARG A 579 -17.71 -8.90 9.80
N TYR A 580 -17.53 -7.83 10.59
CA TYR A 580 -18.63 -6.99 11.03
C TYR A 580 -19.22 -6.14 9.89
N TYR A 581 -18.38 -5.72 8.94
CA TYR A 581 -18.79 -4.89 7.80
C TYR A 581 -19.03 -5.68 6.51
N THR A 582 -18.58 -6.94 6.44
CA THR A 582 -18.94 -7.86 5.36
C THR A 582 -20.45 -8.13 5.36
N PRO A 583 -21.15 -7.91 4.22
CA PRO A 583 -22.57 -8.23 4.10
C PRO A 583 -22.85 -9.73 4.27
N ALA A 584 -24.09 -10.10 4.60
CA ALA A 584 -24.46 -11.47 4.95
C ALA A 584 -24.21 -12.52 3.83
N ASN A 585 -24.04 -12.09 2.59
CA ASN A 585 -23.72 -12.94 1.45
C ASN A 585 -22.21 -13.14 1.22
N GLY A 586 -21.35 -12.58 2.09
CA GLY A 586 -19.89 -12.73 2.05
C GLY A 586 -19.21 -11.97 0.92
N HIS A 587 -19.89 -10.99 0.31
CA HIS A 587 -19.29 -10.20 -0.76
C HIS A 587 -18.28 -9.20 -0.20
N LEU A 588 -17.06 -9.22 -0.75
CA LEU A 588 -16.04 -8.23 -0.44
C LEU A 588 -15.87 -7.28 -1.63
N SER A 589 -16.32 -6.05 -1.46
CA SER A 589 -16.00 -4.97 -2.39
C SER A 589 -14.57 -4.48 -2.16
N GLU A 590 -14.19 -3.44 -2.89
CA GLU A 590 -12.97 -2.68 -2.66
C GLU A 590 -12.98 -1.99 -1.28
N GLU A 591 -14.07 -1.25 -0.99
CA GLU A 591 -14.14 -0.33 0.14
C GLU A 591 -15.30 -0.62 1.11
N ILE A 592 -15.17 -0.07 2.31
CA ILE A 592 -16.20 0.01 3.34
C ILE A 592 -16.51 1.50 3.55
N ASP A 593 -17.74 1.94 3.34
CA ASP A 593 -18.12 3.35 3.52
C ASP A 593 -17.74 3.84 4.92
N ARG A 594 -16.94 4.91 4.98
CA ARG A 594 -16.32 5.44 6.21
C ARG A 594 -17.31 5.88 7.28
N THR A 595 -18.60 6.05 6.95
CA THR A 595 -19.62 6.57 7.87
C THR A 595 -20.62 5.49 8.27
N THR A 596 -21.10 4.73 7.31
CA THR A 596 -22.18 3.75 7.47
C THR A 596 -21.66 2.33 7.65
N GLY A 597 -20.45 2.04 7.14
CA GLY A 597 -19.88 0.70 7.11
C GLY A 597 -20.44 -0.20 6.01
N VAL A 598 -21.23 0.34 5.08
CA VAL A 598 -21.76 -0.43 3.94
C VAL A 598 -20.64 -0.66 2.92
N ALA A 599 -20.61 -1.85 2.31
CA ALA A 599 -19.69 -2.17 1.22
C ALA A 599 -19.92 -1.24 0.01
N VAL A 600 -18.87 -0.58 -0.48
CA VAL A 600 -18.88 0.36 -1.62
C VAL A 600 -17.65 0.18 -2.51
N GLY A 601 -17.58 0.92 -3.63
CA GLY A 601 -16.54 0.78 -4.65
C GLY A 601 -16.74 -0.45 -5.54
N ALA A 602 -15.67 -0.94 -6.15
CA ALA A 602 -15.73 -2.08 -7.05
C ALA A 602 -16.26 -3.34 -6.34
N ALA A 603 -17.31 -3.97 -6.90
CA ALA A 603 -17.90 -5.19 -6.32
C ALA A 603 -17.05 -6.43 -6.57
N ASP A 604 -17.02 -7.35 -5.59
CA ASP A 604 -16.28 -8.61 -5.66
C ASP A 604 -14.83 -8.41 -6.10
N LEU A 605 -14.12 -7.47 -5.46
CA LEU A 605 -12.72 -7.16 -5.78
C LEU A 605 -11.85 -8.40 -5.46
N THR A 606 -11.15 -8.91 -6.47
CA THR A 606 -10.34 -10.12 -6.36
C THR A 606 -9.26 -9.98 -5.29
N TRP A 607 -8.61 -8.81 -5.21
CA TRP A 607 -7.57 -8.55 -4.22
C TRP A 607 -8.11 -8.50 -2.78
N SER A 608 -9.37 -8.08 -2.56
CA SER A 608 -10.02 -8.18 -1.24
C SER A 608 -10.17 -9.63 -0.80
N TYR A 609 -10.60 -10.52 -1.70
CA TYR A 609 -10.67 -11.96 -1.41
C TYR A 609 -9.30 -12.59 -1.20
N ALA A 610 -8.33 -12.29 -2.06
CA ALA A 610 -6.96 -12.77 -1.92
C ALA A 610 -6.36 -12.36 -0.56
N SER A 611 -6.54 -11.10 -0.16
CA SER A 611 -6.03 -10.58 1.12
C SER A 611 -6.71 -11.21 2.34
N LEU A 612 -8.02 -11.48 2.27
CA LEU A 612 -8.70 -12.22 3.33
C LEU A 612 -8.15 -13.65 3.47
N LEU A 613 -7.91 -14.32 2.34
CA LEU A 613 -7.36 -15.68 2.33
C LEU A 613 -5.92 -15.72 2.86
N THR A 614 -5.03 -14.81 2.45
CA THR A 614 -3.66 -14.77 2.95
C THR A 614 -3.60 -14.40 4.44
N ALA A 615 -4.45 -13.49 4.92
CA ALA A 615 -4.60 -13.23 6.35
C ALA A 615 -5.07 -14.47 7.11
N SER A 616 -5.99 -15.25 6.52
CA SER A 616 -6.45 -16.51 7.10
C SER A 616 -5.36 -17.59 7.11
N PHE A 617 -4.49 -17.64 6.10
CA PHE A 617 -3.33 -18.54 6.07
C PHE A 617 -2.33 -18.18 7.18
N ALA A 618 -1.98 -16.90 7.31
CA ALA A 618 -1.10 -16.41 8.36
C ALA A 618 -1.69 -16.68 9.76
N ARG A 619 -3.02 -16.53 9.92
CA ARG A 619 -3.73 -16.90 11.14
C ARG A 619 -3.60 -18.40 11.45
N ALA A 620 -3.82 -19.26 10.45
CA ALA A 620 -3.71 -20.71 10.62
C ALA A 620 -2.29 -21.11 11.03
N GLU A 621 -1.26 -20.52 10.42
CA GLU A 621 0.13 -20.70 10.80
C GLU A 621 0.38 -20.27 12.26
N ALA A 622 -0.06 -19.08 12.66
CA ALA A 622 0.08 -18.57 14.03
C ALA A 622 -0.65 -19.45 15.07
N LYS A 623 -1.72 -20.16 14.65
CA LYS A 623 -2.43 -21.17 15.45
C LYS A 623 -1.76 -22.55 15.45
N GLY A 624 -0.83 -22.82 14.54
CA GLY A 624 -0.30 -24.16 14.27
C GLY A 624 -1.28 -25.09 13.56
N ASP A 625 -2.31 -24.56 12.87
CA ASP A 625 -3.24 -25.35 12.06
C ASP A 625 -2.69 -25.61 10.65
N ASN A 626 -1.84 -26.63 10.57
CA ASN A 626 -1.21 -27.05 9.31
C ASN A 626 -2.18 -27.73 8.32
N GLN A 627 -3.47 -27.90 8.67
CA GLN A 627 -4.46 -28.50 7.78
C GLN A 627 -5.37 -27.49 7.09
N TYR A 628 -5.44 -26.25 7.58
CA TYR A 628 -6.35 -25.22 7.07
C TYR A 628 -6.21 -25.01 5.55
N VAL A 629 -5.01 -24.64 5.09
CA VAL A 629 -4.74 -24.39 3.65
C VAL A 629 -5.00 -25.64 2.82
N ARG A 630 -4.64 -26.82 3.35
CA ARG A 630 -4.89 -28.10 2.67
C ARG A 630 -6.38 -28.40 2.53
N LYS A 631 -7.20 -28.12 3.55
CA LYS A 631 -8.67 -28.30 3.46
C LYS A 631 -9.23 -27.38 2.38
N LEU A 632 -8.84 -26.10 2.41
CA LEU A 632 -9.30 -25.11 1.45
C LEU A 632 -8.90 -25.48 0.01
N ALA A 633 -7.63 -25.84 -0.18
CA ALA A 633 -7.11 -26.31 -1.47
C ALA A 633 -7.85 -27.54 -2.03
N ASN A 634 -8.52 -28.31 -1.16
CA ASN A 634 -9.26 -29.51 -1.55
C ASN A 634 -10.78 -29.33 -1.68
N LEU A 635 -11.31 -28.11 -1.49
CA LEU A 635 -12.68 -27.77 -1.91
C LEU A 635 -12.87 -28.02 -3.41
N GLY A 636 -11.82 -27.73 -4.19
CA GLY A 636 -11.78 -27.89 -5.63
C GLY A 636 -12.21 -26.63 -6.35
N VAL A 637 -11.67 -26.42 -7.55
CA VAL A 637 -12.01 -25.27 -8.38
C VAL A 637 -13.30 -25.59 -9.13
N MET A 638 -14.34 -24.78 -8.89
CA MET A 638 -15.59 -24.85 -9.65
C MET A 638 -15.37 -24.27 -11.04
N PRO A 639 -15.82 -24.94 -12.13
CA PRO A 639 -15.78 -24.35 -13.46
C PRO A 639 -16.57 -23.03 -13.49
N ASN A 640 -15.99 -22.01 -14.12
CA ASN A 640 -16.71 -20.78 -14.45
C ASN A 640 -17.68 -21.12 -15.60
N THR A 641 -18.99 -20.99 -15.36
CA THR A 641 -20.04 -21.32 -16.35
C THR A 641 -20.80 -20.11 -16.79
#